data_AF-A0A840YAR6-F1
#
_entry.id   AF-A0A840YAR6-F1
#
_cell.length_a   1.000
_cell.length_b   1.000
_cell.length_c   1.000
_cell.angle_alpha   90.00
_cell.angle_beta   90.00
_cell.angle_gamma   90.00
#
_symmetry.space_group_name_H-M   'P 1'
#
loop_
_entity.id
_entity.type
_entity.pdbx_description
1 polymer ?
#
loop_
_entity_poly.entity_id
_entity_poly.type
_entity_poly.pdbx_seq_one_letter_code
_entity_poly.pdbx_strand_id
1 'polypeptide(L)'
;MTASAGSRFVAYYRVSTDKQGRSGLGLEAHREAVARHATGCGGSVVAAFEEVESGRKGDRPQLAIAMAECRLRRSTLLIAKLDRLARDAHFLLGLEKAGVEFLAADMPYANRLTIGVMALVAEEEARATSARTKAALAAAKARGAGSATRGSGRGTALPRPTHAQRGRRRHGGERQRCCPTSRQHGGQVPPPSSNSRMRSPLAGCAHPGAGRHGGPGKCDACWTAQVADDTGKDMSEANANRRLSDLLVEPREDLDVEVKGWLDLENSGEHKATLAKALLALANHGGGFVLLGLTETDTGIVPAPNRPPTLDAYSQDAVNGIVQSFAEPPFHCTVQHVAGPSDVLHPIIRVPGGHRVPIRAKRTGPGNAIVQMHAVYIRRPGPKSEVPQSGQEWDDLLGRCLAARRDELLANIRDLLSGAVARPVAAPAEDARLTTWVDTCLARWHALVDGLTANDPRRCPRGHHWFAYEIRGDVRHLPAPEFLETLRRSTVRHTGWSPWWVPTRPGIAPYMKDGVVECWLGRDADRGTDAAHADFWRVSPEGLAFLLRGYDEDGPNAEERGFTPGKVFDITLPVWRVGEALLNAERLASNLGAGEAVLAFRARYEGLSGRELSVLARDRLLFDGRTSHEDSVTLDTIVPVSSVSPNLVEVVHPMLEPLYALFDFFQLPSGLVQGELTKLRSNRY
;
A
#
# COMPACT_ATOMS: atom_id res chain seq x y z
N MET A 1 22.77 -6.60 -27.88
CA MET A 1 23.86 -7.10 -28.74
C MET A 1 24.24 -8.46 -28.20
N THR A 2 24.23 -9.51 -29.01
CA THR A 2 24.75 -10.82 -28.63
C THR A 2 26.26 -10.85 -28.86
N ALA A 3 27.02 -11.34 -27.89
CA ALA A 3 28.47 -11.51 -28.03
C ALA A 3 28.78 -12.54 -29.13
N SER A 4 29.74 -12.24 -30.01
CA SER A 4 30.19 -13.20 -31.02
C SER A 4 31.05 -14.30 -30.39
N ALA A 5 31.05 -15.50 -30.98
CA ALA A 5 31.97 -16.56 -30.58
C ALA A 5 33.44 -16.07 -30.64
N GLY A 6 34.23 -16.39 -29.61
CA GLY A 6 35.59 -15.86 -29.43
C GLY A 6 35.68 -14.52 -28.69
N SER A 7 34.56 -13.98 -28.18
CA SER A 7 34.54 -12.75 -27.38
C SER A 7 35.46 -12.83 -26.15
N ARG A 8 36.24 -11.76 -25.93
CA ARG A 8 37.16 -11.65 -24.79
C ARG A 8 36.53 -10.81 -23.69
N PHE A 9 36.55 -11.33 -22.47
CA PHE A 9 35.96 -10.68 -21.31
C PHE A 9 37.01 -10.26 -20.28
N VAL A 10 36.78 -9.16 -19.57
CA VAL A 10 37.47 -8.82 -18.33
C VAL A 10 36.43 -8.85 -17.21
N ALA A 11 36.64 -9.71 -16.21
CA ALA A 11 35.70 -9.86 -15.11
C ALA A 11 35.94 -8.83 -14.01
N TYR A 12 34.87 -8.24 -13.47
CA TYR A 12 34.94 -7.37 -12.30
C TYR A 12 33.96 -7.81 -11.20
N TYR A 13 34.49 -7.96 -9.99
CA TYR A 13 33.77 -8.45 -8.82
C TYR A 13 33.87 -7.44 -7.66
N ARG A 14 32.76 -7.18 -6.94
CA ARG A 14 32.75 -6.33 -5.74
C ARG A 14 32.11 -7.02 -4.55
N VAL A 15 32.77 -6.99 -3.39
CA VAL A 15 32.22 -7.47 -2.11
C VAL A 15 32.23 -6.38 -1.04
N SER A 16 31.30 -6.50 -0.09
CA SER A 16 31.05 -5.51 0.96
C SER A 16 31.48 -6.00 2.34
N THR A 17 32.64 -5.51 2.82
CA THR A 17 33.23 -5.71 4.16
C THR A 17 33.73 -7.13 4.50
N ASP A 18 34.72 -7.18 5.41
CA ASP A 18 35.54 -8.35 5.76
C ASP A 18 34.75 -9.58 6.23
N LYS A 19 33.51 -9.40 6.70
CA LYS A 19 32.63 -10.51 7.08
C LYS A 19 32.16 -11.36 5.90
N GLN A 20 32.14 -10.83 4.67
CA GLN A 20 31.79 -11.61 3.47
C GLN A 20 33.00 -12.23 2.78
N GLY A 21 34.21 -11.65 2.94
CA GLY A 21 35.44 -12.23 2.40
C GLY A 21 35.87 -13.53 3.08
N ARG A 22 35.51 -13.73 4.35
CA ARG A 22 35.91 -14.88 5.17
C ARG A 22 35.19 -16.20 4.89
N SER A 23 34.19 -16.24 4.00
CA SER A 23 33.40 -17.47 3.73
C SER A 23 33.41 -17.97 2.28
N GLY A 24 34.04 -17.27 1.32
CA GLY A 24 34.16 -17.71 -0.08
C GLY A 24 32.87 -17.62 -0.92
N LEU A 25 31.78 -18.21 -0.41
CA LEU A 25 30.50 -18.47 -1.07
C LEU A 25 29.91 -17.29 -1.88
N GLY A 26 30.08 -16.05 -1.42
CA GLY A 26 29.58 -14.86 -2.10
C GLY A 26 30.40 -14.44 -3.34
N LEU A 27 31.70 -14.75 -3.36
CA LEU A 27 32.56 -14.56 -4.53
C LEU A 27 32.49 -15.74 -5.47
N GLU A 28 32.39 -16.97 -4.93
CA GLU A 28 32.25 -18.19 -5.72
C GLU A 28 31.00 -18.15 -6.62
N ALA A 29 29.83 -17.82 -6.07
CA ALA A 29 28.60 -17.67 -6.85
C ALA A 29 28.68 -16.57 -7.94
N HIS A 30 29.48 -15.52 -7.71
CA HIS A 30 29.71 -14.46 -8.69
C HIS A 30 30.69 -14.91 -9.80
N ARG A 31 31.79 -15.56 -9.43
CA ARG A 31 32.77 -16.14 -10.37
C ARG A 31 32.13 -17.24 -11.22
N GLU A 32 31.27 -18.07 -10.63
CA GLU A 32 30.54 -19.12 -11.35
C GLU A 32 29.54 -18.52 -12.35
N ALA A 33 28.77 -17.49 -11.98
CA ALA A 33 27.86 -16.82 -12.91
C ALA A 33 28.61 -16.21 -14.11
N VAL A 34 29.74 -15.55 -13.87
CA VAL A 34 30.62 -14.98 -14.90
C VAL A 34 31.23 -16.07 -15.79
N ALA A 35 31.74 -17.15 -15.21
CA ALA A 35 32.33 -18.28 -15.96
C ALA A 35 31.27 -19.02 -16.81
N ARG A 36 30.07 -19.21 -16.28
CA ARG A 36 28.92 -19.82 -16.97
C ARG A 36 28.48 -18.96 -18.16
N HIS A 37 28.42 -17.64 -17.99
CA HIS A 37 28.10 -16.71 -19.07
C HIS A 37 29.20 -16.70 -20.16
N ALA A 38 30.48 -16.55 -19.78
CA ALA A 38 31.58 -16.53 -20.74
C ALA A 38 31.64 -17.83 -21.58
N THR A 39 31.51 -18.99 -20.92
CA THR A 39 31.45 -20.30 -21.58
C THR A 39 30.23 -20.42 -22.51
N GLY A 40 29.05 -19.98 -22.05
CA GLY A 40 27.81 -20.03 -22.82
C GLY A 40 27.83 -19.18 -24.10
N CYS A 41 28.60 -18.09 -24.12
CA CYS A 41 28.83 -17.26 -25.30
C CYS A 41 30.05 -17.69 -26.14
N GLY A 42 30.70 -18.82 -25.82
CA GLY A 42 31.91 -19.27 -26.52
C GLY A 42 33.08 -18.28 -26.42
N GLY A 43 33.17 -17.54 -25.32
CA GLY A 43 34.22 -16.55 -25.04
C GLY A 43 35.08 -16.92 -23.82
N SER A 44 36.07 -16.09 -23.50
CA SER A 44 37.00 -16.36 -22.40
C SER A 44 37.31 -15.13 -21.55
N VAL A 45 37.48 -15.34 -20.24
CA VAL A 45 37.88 -14.30 -19.29
C VAL A 45 39.40 -14.16 -19.30
N VAL A 46 39.90 -13.00 -19.75
CA VAL A 46 41.33 -12.75 -20.00
C VAL A 46 42.00 -12.01 -18.83
N ALA A 47 41.21 -11.41 -17.94
CA ALA A 47 41.64 -10.83 -16.67
C ALA A 47 40.46 -10.79 -15.68
N ALA A 48 40.75 -10.75 -14.38
CA ALA A 48 39.76 -10.67 -13.32
C ALA A 48 40.24 -9.68 -12.24
N PHE A 49 39.36 -8.77 -11.81
CA PHE A 49 39.65 -7.73 -10.82
C PHE A 49 38.62 -7.77 -9.68
N GLU A 50 39.09 -7.68 -8.43
CA GLU A 50 38.26 -7.82 -7.24
C GLU A 50 38.41 -6.61 -6.31
N GLU A 51 37.29 -5.94 -6.01
CA GLU A 51 37.24 -4.71 -5.21
C GLU A 51 36.49 -4.95 -3.89
N VAL A 52 37.18 -4.75 -2.77
CA VAL A 52 36.69 -5.05 -1.42
C VAL A 52 36.45 -3.74 -0.66
N GLU A 53 35.22 -3.22 -0.69
CA GLU A 53 34.93 -1.93 -0.05
C GLU A 53 33.51 -1.81 0.54
N SER A 54 33.38 -1.02 1.61
CA SER A 54 32.09 -0.53 2.10
C SER A 54 31.61 0.64 1.25
N GLY A 55 30.42 0.56 0.66
CA GLY A 55 29.89 1.54 -0.31
C GLY A 55 29.55 2.93 0.28
N ARG A 56 30.56 3.67 0.74
CA ARG A 56 30.46 5.05 1.24
C ARG A 56 31.64 5.95 0.81
N LYS A 57 32.47 5.47 -0.11
CA LYS A 57 33.47 6.25 -0.87
C LYS A 57 33.25 6.03 -2.37
N GLY A 58 33.83 6.91 -3.18
CA GLY A 58 33.66 6.93 -4.64
C GLY A 58 34.85 6.43 -5.45
N ASP A 59 36.04 6.39 -4.87
CA ASP A 59 37.29 6.11 -5.59
C ASP A 59 37.48 4.60 -5.80
N ARG A 60 37.31 4.11 -7.03
CA ARG A 60 37.32 2.68 -7.39
C ARG A 60 38.55 2.32 -8.26
N PRO A 61 39.73 2.10 -7.66
CA PRO A 61 40.96 1.86 -8.42
C PRO A 61 40.94 0.55 -9.23
N GLN A 62 40.40 -0.56 -8.71
CA GLN A 62 40.39 -1.83 -9.45
C GLN A 62 39.46 -1.77 -10.66
N LEU A 63 38.31 -1.09 -10.52
CA LEU A 63 37.39 -0.85 -11.63
C LEU A 63 38.03 0.02 -12.73
N ALA A 64 38.80 1.05 -12.37
CA ALA A 64 39.53 1.87 -13.34
C ALA A 64 40.61 1.07 -14.10
N ILE A 65 41.32 0.16 -13.40
CA ILE A 65 42.30 -0.76 -14.01
C ILE A 65 41.59 -1.76 -14.95
N ALA A 66 40.47 -2.35 -14.52
CA ALA A 66 39.67 -3.24 -15.35
C ALA A 66 39.20 -2.57 -16.65
N MET A 67 38.75 -1.31 -16.58
CA MET A 67 38.36 -0.51 -17.75
C MET A 67 39.55 -0.17 -18.67
N ALA A 68 40.74 0.08 -18.12
CA ALA A 68 41.95 0.28 -18.92
C ALA A 68 42.35 -1.00 -19.68
N GLU A 69 42.24 -2.16 -19.03
CA GLU A 69 42.52 -3.46 -19.66
C GLU A 69 41.47 -3.87 -20.70
N CYS A 70 40.20 -3.51 -20.50
CA CYS A 70 39.16 -3.65 -21.54
C CYS A 70 39.55 -2.90 -22.81
N ARG A 71 39.98 -1.64 -22.69
CA ARG A 71 40.44 -0.81 -23.82
C ARG A 71 41.67 -1.38 -24.50
N LEU A 72 42.69 -1.76 -23.71
CA LEU A 72 43.96 -2.28 -24.22
C LEU A 72 43.78 -3.58 -25.02
N ARG A 73 42.91 -4.48 -24.54
CA ARG A 73 42.71 -5.82 -25.11
C ARG A 73 41.53 -5.92 -26.08
N ARG A 74 40.76 -4.83 -26.24
CA ARG A 74 39.44 -4.78 -26.92
C ARG A 74 38.48 -5.85 -26.39
N SER A 75 38.34 -5.89 -25.06
CA SER A 75 37.51 -6.85 -24.33
C SER A 75 36.26 -6.18 -23.73
N THR A 76 35.18 -6.94 -23.60
CA THR A 76 33.95 -6.52 -22.92
C THR A 76 34.10 -6.67 -21.39
N LEU A 77 33.66 -5.67 -20.62
CA LEU A 77 33.65 -5.71 -19.16
C LEU A 77 32.48 -6.58 -18.66
N LEU A 78 32.76 -7.73 -18.05
CA LEU A 78 31.76 -8.68 -17.57
C LEU A 78 31.59 -8.56 -16.04
N ILE A 79 30.39 -8.20 -15.62
CA ILE A 79 30.04 -7.89 -14.23
C ILE A 79 29.09 -8.96 -13.69
N ALA A 80 29.34 -9.48 -12.49
CA ALA A 80 28.56 -10.59 -11.95
C ALA A 80 27.10 -10.24 -11.61
N LYS A 81 26.85 -9.03 -11.07
CA LYS A 81 25.51 -8.49 -10.77
C LYS A 81 25.42 -6.97 -10.94
N LEU A 82 24.29 -6.50 -11.45
CA LEU A 82 24.02 -5.07 -11.67
C LEU A 82 23.45 -4.36 -10.42
N ASP A 83 22.87 -5.09 -9.48
CA ASP A 83 22.19 -4.62 -8.24
C ASP A 83 22.94 -3.53 -7.45
N ARG A 84 24.28 -3.64 -7.44
CA ARG A 84 25.23 -2.87 -6.65
C ARG A 84 25.89 -1.72 -7.42
N LEU A 85 25.56 -1.56 -8.69
CA LEU A 85 26.13 -0.57 -9.62
C LEU A 85 25.05 0.24 -10.35
N ALA A 86 23.84 -0.28 -10.57
CA ALA A 86 22.71 0.49 -11.12
C ALA A 86 22.26 1.68 -10.25
N ARG A 87 22.56 1.65 -8.94
CA ARG A 87 22.29 2.75 -7.99
C ARG A 87 23.24 3.94 -8.14
N ASP A 88 24.10 3.92 -9.15
CA ASP A 88 25.14 4.91 -9.44
C ASP A 88 25.05 5.28 -10.92
N ALA A 89 24.10 6.17 -11.25
CA ALA A 89 23.83 6.58 -12.63
C ALA A 89 25.07 7.24 -13.28
N HIS A 90 25.87 7.94 -12.47
CA HIS A 90 27.13 8.55 -12.91
C HIS A 90 28.16 7.49 -13.35
N PHE A 91 28.23 6.34 -12.66
CA PHE A 91 29.07 5.22 -13.08
C PHE A 91 28.64 4.63 -14.43
N LEU A 92 27.35 4.40 -14.66
CA LEU A 92 26.86 3.80 -15.91
C LEU A 92 27.07 4.73 -17.13
N LEU A 93 26.83 6.04 -16.96
CA LEU A 93 27.19 7.06 -17.95
C LEU A 93 28.73 7.22 -18.10
N GLY A 94 29.49 6.89 -17.05
CA GLY A 94 30.94 6.82 -17.06
C GLY A 94 31.49 5.68 -17.93
N LEU A 95 30.87 4.49 -17.89
CA LEU A 95 31.20 3.37 -18.78
C LEU A 95 30.93 3.72 -20.25
N GLU A 96 29.81 4.38 -20.52
CA GLU A 96 29.44 4.84 -21.86
C GLU A 96 30.46 5.85 -22.41
N LYS A 97 30.77 6.91 -21.66
CA LYS A 97 31.83 7.88 -22.02
C LYS A 97 33.22 7.25 -22.07
N ALA A 98 33.45 6.13 -21.40
CA ALA A 98 34.72 5.44 -21.41
C ALA A 98 34.99 4.63 -22.70
N GLY A 99 33.97 4.40 -23.54
CA GLY A 99 34.08 3.62 -24.78
C GLY A 99 34.32 2.12 -24.54
N VAL A 100 33.84 1.59 -23.41
CA VAL A 100 33.98 0.18 -23.03
C VAL A 100 32.60 -0.47 -23.06
N GLU A 101 32.43 -1.50 -23.89
CA GLU A 101 31.25 -2.35 -23.82
C GLU A 101 31.26 -3.14 -22.51
N PHE A 102 30.10 -3.26 -21.88
CA PHE A 102 29.93 -4.03 -20.65
C PHE A 102 28.66 -4.87 -20.70
N LEU A 103 28.66 -5.97 -19.94
CA LEU A 103 27.55 -6.90 -19.82
C LEU A 103 27.41 -7.36 -18.37
N ALA A 104 26.17 -7.50 -17.90
CA ALA A 104 25.86 -7.99 -16.57
C ALA A 104 25.35 -9.44 -16.64
N ALA A 105 26.00 -10.37 -15.92
CA ALA A 105 25.71 -11.80 -16.01
C ALA A 105 24.33 -12.19 -15.43
N ASP A 106 23.74 -11.32 -14.60
CA ASP A 106 22.35 -11.41 -14.12
C ASP A 106 21.31 -10.85 -15.10
N MET A 107 21.72 -10.06 -16.10
CA MET A 107 20.85 -9.56 -17.17
C MET A 107 21.52 -9.64 -18.56
N PRO A 108 21.73 -10.86 -19.13
CA PRO A 108 22.49 -11.06 -20.37
C PRO A 108 22.01 -10.28 -21.60
N TYR A 109 20.72 -9.91 -21.62
CA TYR A 109 20.07 -9.24 -22.75
C TYR A 109 19.88 -7.73 -22.54
N ALA A 110 20.24 -7.18 -21.38
CA ALA A 110 20.08 -5.77 -21.07
C ALA A 110 20.94 -4.92 -22.02
N ASN A 111 20.29 -4.17 -22.89
CA ASN A 111 20.98 -3.31 -23.86
C ASN A 111 21.33 -1.94 -23.25
N ARG A 112 22.20 -1.20 -23.93
CA ARG A 112 22.68 0.14 -23.50
C ARG A 112 21.56 1.13 -23.17
N LEU A 113 20.44 1.09 -23.91
CA LEU A 113 19.26 1.92 -23.63
C LEU A 113 18.54 1.45 -22.36
N THR A 114 18.28 0.15 -22.21
CA THR A 114 17.68 -0.43 -20.99
C THR A 114 18.46 -0.03 -19.73
N ILE A 115 19.78 -0.17 -19.75
CA ILE A 115 20.63 0.13 -18.59
C ILE A 115 20.69 1.65 -18.33
N GLY A 116 20.71 2.48 -19.38
CA GLY A 116 20.61 3.94 -19.26
C GLY A 116 19.26 4.41 -18.68
N VAL A 117 18.15 3.78 -19.06
CA VAL A 117 16.82 4.07 -18.50
C VAL A 117 16.75 3.65 -17.03
N MET A 118 17.27 2.47 -16.67
CA MET A 118 17.35 2.03 -15.27
C MET A 118 18.20 2.99 -14.40
N ALA A 119 19.29 3.52 -14.95
CA ALA A 119 20.12 4.52 -14.29
C ALA A 119 19.35 5.83 -14.01
N LEU A 120 18.63 6.35 -15.00
CA LEU A 120 17.83 7.58 -14.88
C LEU A 120 16.69 7.43 -13.87
N VAL A 121 16.01 6.27 -13.86
CA VAL A 121 14.97 5.95 -12.86
C VAL A 121 15.57 5.91 -11.46
N ALA A 122 16.71 5.24 -11.26
CA ALA A 122 17.37 5.14 -9.97
C ALA A 122 17.87 6.51 -9.45
N GLU A 123 18.31 7.41 -10.33
CA GLU A 123 18.67 8.78 -9.94
C GLU A 123 17.44 9.57 -9.46
N GLU A 124 16.30 9.47 -10.17
CA GLU A 124 15.07 10.13 -9.77
C GLU A 124 14.51 9.58 -8.45
N GLU A 125 14.54 8.26 -8.22
CA GLU A 125 14.15 7.68 -6.93
C GLU A 125 15.00 8.21 -5.77
N ALA A 126 16.32 8.31 -5.98
CA ALA A 126 17.23 8.89 -4.99
C ALA A 126 16.94 10.40 -4.77
N ARG A 127 16.66 11.14 -5.84
CA ARG A 127 16.31 12.57 -5.81
C ARG A 127 14.98 12.81 -5.07
N ALA A 128 13.94 12.06 -5.40
CA ALA A 128 12.61 12.12 -4.77
C ALA A 128 12.64 11.62 -3.31
N THR A 129 13.51 10.69 -2.97
CA THR A 129 13.75 10.26 -1.58
C THR A 129 14.51 11.34 -0.80
N SER A 130 15.50 12.00 -1.40
CA SER A 130 16.18 13.15 -0.80
C SER A 130 15.23 14.33 -0.60
N ALA A 131 14.37 14.64 -1.57
CA ALA A 131 13.36 15.68 -1.49
C ALA A 131 12.34 15.41 -0.37
N ARG A 132 11.75 14.21 -0.32
CA ARG A 132 10.85 13.80 0.79
C ARG A 132 11.54 13.85 2.15
N THR A 133 12.81 13.44 2.23
CA THR A 133 13.61 13.53 3.48
C THR A 133 13.83 14.99 3.90
N LYS A 134 14.18 15.88 2.97
CA LYS A 134 14.34 17.32 3.23
C LYS A 134 13.02 17.97 3.66
N ALA A 135 11.91 17.64 3.00
CA ALA A 135 10.58 18.12 3.37
C ALA A 135 10.15 17.64 4.77
N ALA A 136 10.38 16.36 5.09
CA ALA A 136 10.11 15.81 6.42
C ALA A 136 10.97 16.47 7.52
N LEU A 137 12.26 16.74 7.25
CA LEU A 137 13.15 17.46 8.16
C LEU A 137 12.75 18.93 8.32
N ALA A 138 12.32 19.60 7.26
CA ALA A 138 11.79 20.96 7.32
C ALA A 138 10.51 21.01 8.17
N ALA A 139 9.57 20.09 7.92
CA ALA A 139 8.32 19.95 8.69
C ALA A 139 8.55 19.51 10.15
N ALA A 140 9.66 18.82 10.47
CA ALA A 140 10.06 18.53 11.85
C ALA A 140 10.65 19.77 12.54
N LYS A 141 11.52 20.52 11.84
CA LYS A 141 12.12 21.77 12.32
C LYS A 141 11.08 22.86 12.56
N ALA A 142 10.08 22.98 11.67
CA ALA A 142 8.94 23.90 11.83
C ALA A 142 8.03 23.54 13.02
N ARG A 143 7.99 22.26 13.43
CA ARG A 143 7.26 21.78 14.62
C ARG A 143 8.09 21.83 15.92
N GLY A 144 9.18 22.61 15.95
CA GLY A 144 9.97 22.87 17.16
C GLY A 144 10.75 21.67 17.72
N ALA A 145 10.78 20.53 17.03
CA ALA A 145 11.48 19.34 17.50
C ALA A 145 13.00 19.54 17.45
N GLY A 146 13.62 19.64 18.64
CA GLY A 146 15.05 19.91 18.78
C GLY A 146 15.93 18.84 18.11
N SER A 147 16.82 19.29 17.21
CA SER A 147 17.78 18.42 16.52
C SER A 147 18.83 17.89 17.50
N ALA A 148 18.64 16.68 18.03
CA ALA A 148 19.64 15.96 18.80
C ALA A 148 20.80 15.49 17.88
N THR A 149 21.76 16.38 17.65
CA THR A 149 22.92 16.18 16.76
C THR A 149 23.76 14.98 17.21
N ARG A 150 23.63 13.85 16.51
CA ARG A 150 24.34 12.61 16.85
C ARG A 150 25.78 12.62 16.32
N GLY A 151 26.62 13.45 16.95
CA GLY A 151 28.05 13.56 16.66
C GLY A 151 28.81 12.24 16.90
N SER A 152 29.83 11.98 16.07
CA SER A 152 30.68 10.79 16.17
C SER A 152 31.73 10.95 17.28
N GLY A 153 31.68 10.10 18.31
CA GLY A 153 32.61 10.14 19.44
C GLY A 153 32.95 8.74 19.96
N ARG A 154 34.25 8.41 19.95
CA ARG A 154 34.89 7.13 20.32
C ARG A 154 34.34 6.50 21.60
N GLY A 155 34.08 5.19 21.56
CA GLY A 155 33.44 4.46 22.65
C GLY A 155 34.34 3.98 23.79
N THR A 156 33.68 3.35 24.76
CA THR A 156 34.19 2.28 25.62
C THR A 156 33.09 1.23 25.77
N ALA A 157 33.47 -0.03 26.03
CA ALA A 157 32.52 -1.12 26.26
C ALA A 157 32.23 -1.28 27.76
N LEU A 158 30.98 -1.61 28.11
CA LEU A 158 30.60 -2.14 29.43
C LEU A 158 29.66 -3.35 29.25
N PRO A 159 29.76 -4.38 30.11
CA PRO A 159 29.17 -5.69 29.86
C PRO A 159 27.78 -5.90 30.51
N ARG A 160 27.14 -7.02 30.14
CA ARG A 160 26.07 -7.64 30.94
C ARG A 160 26.60 -8.11 32.30
N PRO A 161 25.82 -7.99 33.38
CA PRO A 161 25.95 -8.84 34.56
C PRO A 161 24.73 -9.77 34.73
N THR A 162 24.98 -11.00 35.16
CA THR A 162 23.96 -11.97 35.58
C THR A 162 24.18 -12.38 37.03
N HIS A 163 23.08 -12.60 37.77
CA HIS A 163 22.98 -13.36 39.03
C HIS A 163 23.74 -12.89 40.30
N ALA A 164 22.91 -12.69 41.35
CA ALA A 164 23.00 -13.33 42.66
C ALA A 164 23.78 -12.71 43.85
N GLN A 165 22.99 -12.54 44.92
CA GLN A 165 23.28 -12.80 46.35
C GLN A 165 24.04 -11.80 47.25
N ARG A 166 23.41 -11.58 48.43
CA ARG A 166 23.94 -11.13 49.75
C ARG A 166 24.46 -9.67 49.81
N GLY A 167 24.17 -8.89 50.87
CA GLY A 167 23.24 -9.12 51.99
C GLY A 167 23.53 -8.22 53.21
N ARG A 168 22.60 -8.20 54.17
CA ARG A 168 22.72 -7.63 55.55
C ARG A 168 23.15 -6.16 55.70
N ARG A 169 22.26 -5.34 56.28
CA ARG A 169 22.62 -4.39 57.35
C ARG A 169 21.67 -4.55 58.56
N ARG A 170 22.09 -4.08 59.73
CA ARG A 170 21.49 -4.34 61.05
C ARG A 170 20.91 -3.08 61.70
N HIS A 171 20.08 -3.30 62.72
CA HIS A 171 19.44 -2.31 63.60
C HIS A 171 20.35 -1.32 64.34
N GLY A 172 19.71 -0.22 64.73
CA GLY A 172 19.98 0.73 65.82
C GLY A 172 19.15 1.97 65.50
N GLY A 173 18.10 2.38 66.22
CA GLY A 173 17.83 2.41 67.66
C GLY A 173 17.63 3.90 68.00
N GLU A 174 16.45 4.40 68.36
CA GLU A 174 15.71 4.37 69.64
C GLU A 174 14.28 4.95 69.34
N ARG A 175 13.19 4.80 70.12
CA ARG A 175 13.01 4.91 71.59
C ARG A 175 11.65 4.37 72.07
N GLN A 176 11.61 3.98 73.35
CA GLN A 176 10.44 3.94 74.28
C GLN A 176 9.21 3.01 73.99
N ARG A 177 8.55 2.62 75.10
CA ARG A 177 7.47 1.61 75.21
C ARG A 177 6.43 2.05 76.26
N CYS A 178 5.17 1.61 76.08
CA CYS A 178 4.29 0.91 77.04
C CYS A 178 2.94 0.67 76.33
N CYS A 179 2.29 -0.51 76.25
CA CYS A 179 2.08 -1.68 77.15
C CYS A 179 1.14 -1.42 78.34
N PRO A 180 0.34 -2.40 78.83
CA PRO A 180 0.14 -3.82 78.39
C PRO A 180 -1.35 -4.08 77.96
N THR A 181 -2.05 -5.24 78.00
CA THR A 181 -1.83 -6.63 78.52
C THR A 181 -2.72 -7.70 77.81
N SER A 182 -2.12 -8.78 77.31
CA SER A 182 -2.51 -10.23 77.42
C SER A 182 -3.96 -10.82 77.29
N ARG A 183 -4.08 -11.87 76.43
CA ARG A 183 -4.59 -13.27 76.70
C ARG A 183 -6.12 -13.49 77.00
N GLN A 184 -6.79 -14.66 76.79
CA GLN A 184 -6.43 -16.00 76.22
C GLN A 184 -7.68 -16.87 75.82
N HIS A 185 -7.49 -17.82 74.88
CA HIS A 185 -8.15 -19.15 74.65
C HIS A 185 -9.68 -19.41 74.45
N GLY A 186 -9.97 -20.31 73.49
CA GLY A 186 -11.15 -21.24 73.40
C GLY A 186 -12.29 -20.83 72.44
N GLY A 187 -12.94 -21.70 71.63
CA GLY A 187 -12.61 -23.08 71.19
C GLY A 187 -13.81 -23.89 70.64
N GLN A 188 -13.72 -24.43 69.39
CA GLN A 188 -14.63 -25.42 68.73
C GLN A 188 -16.08 -24.91 68.37
N VAL A 189 -16.83 -25.22 67.27
CA VAL A 189 -16.93 -26.22 66.15
C VAL A 189 -18.31 -26.95 66.23
N PRO A 190 -19.13 -27.18 65.15
CA PRO A 190 -19.21 -26.59 63.80
C PRO A 190 -20.71 -26.30 63.31
N PRO A 191 -21.32 -26.73 62.15
CA PRO A 191 -22.49 -26.04 61.51
C PRO A 191 -23.73 -26.99 61.34
N PRO A 192 -24.67 -26.92 60.35
CA PRO A 192 -25.03 -25.91 59.32
C PRO A 192 -26.57 -25.61 59.19
N SER A 193 -26.99 -24.79 58.21
CA SER A 193 -28.11 -25.04 57.25
C SER A 193 -28.63 -23.75 56.56
N SER A 194 -29.59 -23.88 55.63
CA SER A 194 -30.06 -22.85 54.69
C SER A 194 -31.57 -22.61 54.75
N ASN A 195 -32.03 -21.39 54.43
CA ASN A 195 -33.23 -21.11 53.61
C ASN A 195 -33.56 -19.60 53.51
N SER A 196 -34.20 -19.21 52.40
CA SER A 196 -35.07 -18.01 52.34
C SER A 196 -36.21 -18.22 51.33
N ARG A 197 -37.43 -17.79 51.71
CA ARG A 197 -38.68 -17.81 50.90
C ARG A 197 -39.09 -16.34 50.65
N MET A 198 -39.70 -15.94 49.52
CA MET A 198 -41.13 -16.06 49.17
C MET A 198 -42.10 -15.71 50.33
N ARG A 199 -43.20 -14.95 50.16
CA ARG A 199 -43.81 -14.28 48.97
C ARG A 199 -44.97 -13.33 49.41
N SER A 200 -45.15 -12.18 48.74
CA SER A 200 -46.49 -11.57 48.45
C SER A 200 -47.35 -11.19 49.70
N PRO A 201 -48.69 -10.89 49.67
CA PRO A 201 -49.69 -10.81 48.55
C PRO A 201 -50.79 -9.70 48.62
N LEU A 202 -51.77 -9.75 47.68
CA LEU A 202 -53.11 -9.08 47.64
C LEU A 202 -53.15 -7.55 47.39
N ALA A 203 -54.19 -6.87 46.85
CA ALA A 203 -55.41 -7.19 46.05
C ALA A 203 -56.04 -5.83 45.55
N GLY A 204 -57.05 -5.70 44.67
CA GLY A 204 -57.77 -6.64 43.78
C GLY A 204 -59.12 -6.10 43.21
N CYS A 205 -59.27 -6.06 41.88
CA CYS A 205 -60.51 -6.01 41.04
C CYS A 205 -61.60 -4.90 41.19
N ALA A 206 -61.82 -4.11 40.11
CA ALA A 206 -63.15 -3.68 39.58
C ALA A 206 -63.05 -3.07 38.15
N HIS A 207 -64.18 -3.02 37.41
CA HIS A 207 -64.37 -2.52 36.03
C HIS A 207 -65.43 -1.37 36.01
N PRO A 208 -65.81 -0.73 34.86
CA PRO A 208 -65.25 -0.68 33.50
C PRO A 208 -65.02 0.78 32.97
N GLY A 209 -64.58 0.97 31.73
CA GLY A 209 -64.65 2.28 31.05
C GLY A 209 -63.97 2.33 29.67
N ALA A 210 -64.51 3.11 28.73
CA ALA A 210 -63.93 3.34 27.41
C ALA A 210 -63.33 4.77 27.30
N GLY A 211 -62.33 4.96 26.44
CA GLY A 211 -61.78 6.29 26.13
C GLY A 211 -60.44 6.23 25.40
N ARG A 212 -60.37 6.83 24.20
CA ARG A 212 -59.11 7.12 23.50
C ARG A 212 -58.68 8.57 23.76
N HIS A 213 -57.38 8.80 23.61
CA HIS A 213 -56.75 10.11 23.32
C HIS A 213 -56.90 11.21 24.39
N GLY A 214 -55.82 11.39 25.15
CA GLY A 214 -55.48 12.65 25.81
C GLY A 214 -53.97 12.86 25.75
N GLY A 215 -53.55 14.07 25.37
CA GLY A 215 -52.30 14.68 25.84
C GLY A 215 -52.65 15.83 26.80
N PRO A 216 -51.73 16.75 27.13
CA PRO A 216 -50.29 16.81 26.80
C PRO A 216 -49.42 16.84 28.09
N GLY A 217 -48.11 17.10 27.99
CA GLY A 217 -47.33 17.61 29.15
C GLY A 217 -45.88 17.13 29.28
N LYS A 218 -44.95 17.99 28.84
CA LYS A 218 -43.48 17.93 28.96
C LYS A 218 -42.86 17.28 30.22
N CYS A 219 -41.70 16.64 30.02
CA CYS A 219 -40.52 16.77 30.91
C CYS A 219 -39.26 16.84 30.04
N ASP A 220 -38.25 17.61 30.46
CA ASP A 220 -37.09 17.98 29.62
C ASP A 220 -35.90 17.02 29.76
N ALA A 221 -35.58 16.23 28.72
CA ALA A 221 -34.44 15.30 28.74
C ALA A 221 -33.87 14.87 27.36
N CYS A 222 -34.16 15.57 26.25
CA CYS A 222 -33.92 15.04 24.90
C CYS A 222 -33.31 16.03 23.89
N TRP A 223 -32.44 16.95 24.32
CA TRP A 223 -31.93 18.05 23.47
C TRP A 223 -30.39 18.20 23.43
N THR A 224 -29.66 17.09 23.57
CA THR A 224 -28.17 17.10 23.60
C THR A 224 -27.50 16.04 22.71
N ALA A 225 -28.22 15.04 22.20
CA ALA A 225 -27.63 13.96 21.40
C ALA A 225 -27.51 14.30 19.90
N GLN A 226 -28.52 14.95 19.30
CA GLN A 226 -28.53 15.25 17.86
C GLN A 226 -27.53 16.34 17.41
N VAL A 227 -26.92 17.08 18.35
CA VAL A 227 -25.94 18.13 18.03
C VAL A 227 -24.53 17.54 17.75
N ALA A 228 -24.27 16.31 18.18
CA ALA A 228 -22.93 15.69 18.10
C ALA A 228 -22.56 15.13 16.72
N ASP A 229 -23.55 14.80 15.88
CA ASP A 229 -23.33 14.12 14.60
C ASP A 229 -23.16 15.14 13.45
N ASP A 230 -24.03 16.16 13.41
CA ASP A 230 -23.85 17.32 12.53
C ASP A 230 -22.50 18.01 12.79
N THR A 231 -22.11 18.22 14.05
CA THR A 231 -20.83 18.88 14.38
C THR A 231 -19.58 18.13 13.91
N GLY A 232 -19.64 16.80 13.70
CA GLY A 232 -18.56 16.03 13.11
C GLY A 232 -18.42 16.28 11.60
N LYS A 233 -19.55 16.37 10.90
CA LYS A 233 -19.63 16.66 9.46
C LYS A 233 -19.28 18.13 9.19
N ASP A 234 -19.88 19.05 9.94
CA ASP A 234 -19.53 20.47 10.01
C ASP A 234 -18.04 20.63 10.31
N MET A 235 -17.42 19.87 11.22
CA MET A 235 -15.98 19.99 11.45
C MET A 235 -15.13 19.61 10.22
N SER A 236 -15.60 18.72 9.34
CA SER A 236 -14.89 18.39 8.11
C SER A 236 -15.06 19.48 7.04
N GLU A 237 -16.30 19.94 6.82
CA GLU A 237 -16.60 21.00 5.84
C GLU A 237 -16.10 22.36 6.33
N ALA A 238 -16.20 22.69 7.62
CA ALA A 238 -15.61 23.87 8.22
C ALA A 238 -14.08 23.84 8.18
N ASN A 239 -13.39 22.70 8.30
CA ASN A 239 -11.94 22.67 8.09
C ASN A 239 -11.53 22.86 6.61
N ALA A 240 -12.36 22.43 5.66
CA ALA A 240 -12.16 22.72 4.24
C ALA A 240 -12.48 24.19 3.92
N ASN A 241 -13.64 24.67 4.35
CA ASN A 241 -14.12 26.05 4.19
C ASN A 241 -13.23 27.05 4.94
N ARG A 242 -12.60 26.67 6.05
CA ARG A 242 -11.60 27.51 6.76
C ARG A 242 -10.36 27.74 5.92
N ARG A 243 -9.82 26.69 5.28
CA ARG A 243 -8.70 26.82 4.30
C ARG A 243 -9.08 27.64 3.07
N LEU A 244 -10.36 27.70 2.72
CA LEU A 244 -10.87 28.54 1.63
C LEU A 244 -11.16 29.97 2.11
N SER A 245 -11.59 30.18 3.37
CA SER A 245 -11.74 31.51 3.96
C SER A 245 -10.39 32.16 4.24
N ASP A 246 -9.32 31.39 4.48
CA ASP A 246 -7.95 31.90 4.58
C ASP A 246 -7.55 32.66 3.28
N LEU A 247 -8.03 32.23 2.11
CA LEU A 247 -7.87 32.94 0.82
C LEU A 247 -8.68 34.24 0.72
N LEU A 248 -9.67 34.43 1.60
CA LEU A 248 -10.48 35.66 1.72
C LEU A 248 -10.04 36.55 2.90
N VAL A 249 -9.15 36.05 3.79
CA VAL A 249 -8.58 36.82 4.93
C VAL A 249 -7.45 37.71 4.46
N GLU A 250 -6.52 37.19 3.66
CA GLU A 250 -5.52 37.97 2.92
C GLU A 250 -5.57 37.61 1.43
N PRO A 251 -6.59 38.04 0.68
CA PRO A 251 -6.68 37.80 -0.75
C PRO A 251 -5.53 38.52 -1.47
N ARG A 252 -4.78 37.75 -2.25
CA ARG A 252 -3.65 38.20 -3.08
C ARG A 252 -3.79 37.54 -4.45
N GLU A 253 -3.59 38.29 -5.52
CA GLU A 253 -3.53 37.70 -6.86
C GLU A 253 -2.11 37.13 -7.11
N ASP A 254 -2.02 35.88 -7.54
CA ASP A 254 -0.77 35.14 -7.77
C ASP A 254 -0.92 34.27 -9.02
N LEU A 255 0.08 33.46 -9.36
CA LEU A 255 0.05 32.60 -10.53
C LEU A 255 -1.05 31.54 -10.45
N ASP A 256 -1.33 30.99 -9.26
CA ASP A 256 -2.39 30.01 -9.00
C ASP A 256 -3.67 30.61 -8.36
N VAL A 257 -3.71 31.91 -8.05
CA VAL A 257 -4.90 32.60 -7.53
C VAL A 257 -5.27 33.79 -8.42
N GLU A 258 -6.41 33.70 -9.10
CA GLU A 258 -7.01 34.79 -9.88
C GLU A 258 -8.09 35.50 -9.05
N VAL A 259 -8.15 36.83 -9.11
CA VAL A 259 -9.15 37.63 -8.40
C VAL A 259 -9.98 38.41 -9.42
N LYS A 260 -11.31 38.31 -9.36
CA LYS A 260 -12.21 39.04 -10.26
C LYS A 260 -13.43 39.59 -9.54
N GLY A 261 -13.94 40.71 -10.04
CA GLY A 261 -15.18 41.33 -9.57
C GLY A 261 -16.40 40.47 -9.88
N TRP A 262 -17.59 41.01 -9.64
CA TRP A 262 -18.82 40.32 -10.02
C TRP A 262 -18.95 40.26 -11.54
N LEU A 263 -19.20 39.05 -12.06
CA LEU A 263 -19.28 38.75 -13.48
C LEU A 263 -20.68 38.19 -13.78
N ASP A 264 -21.46 38.87 -14.61
CA ASP A 264 -22.75 38.34 -15.06
C ASP A 264 -22.54 37.07 -15.91
N LEU A 265 -22.69 35.90 -15.26
CA LEU A 265 -22.59 34.57 -15.85
C LEU A 265 -23.91 34.07 -16.45
N GLU A 266 -24.96 34.88 -16.48
CA GLU A 266 -26.24 34.51 -17.11
C GLU A 266 -26.36 35.12 -18.51
N ASN A 267 -26.19 36.44 -18.64
CA ASN A 267 -26.57 37.18 -19.84
C ASN A 267 -25.36 37.68 -20.64
N SER A 268 -24.28 38.10 -19.98
CA SER A 268 -23.06 38.61 -20.64
C SER A 268 -22.16 37.51 -21.18
N GLY A 269 -22.11 37.39 -22.51
CA GLY A 269 -21.14 36.54 -23.20
C GLY A 269 -19.68 36.98 -23.02
N GLU A 270 -19.44 38.28 -22.77
CA GLU A 270 -18.10 38.82 -22.53
C GLU A 270 -17.58 38.42 -21.14
N HIS A 271 -18.42 38.51 -20.11
CA HIS A 271 -18.06 38.05 -18.76
C HIS A 271 -17.80 36.54 -18.73
N LYS A 272 -18.61 35.75 -19.44
CA LYS A 272 -18.36 34.31 -19.66
C LYS A 272 -17.01 34.04 -20.35
N ALA A 273 -16.64 34.84 -21.34
CA ALA A 273 -15.34 34.72 -22.01
C ALA A 273 -14.17 35.15 -21.10
N THR A 274 -14.34 36.21 -20.30
CA THR A 274 -13.34 36.67 -19.32
C THR A 274 -13.08 35.62 -18.25
N LEU A 275 -14.13 35.00 -17.69
CA LEU A 275 -13.97 33.87 -16.77
C LEU A 275 -13.31 32.67 -17.45
N ALA A 276 -13.76 32.29 -18.66
CA ALA A 276 -13.17 31.19 -19.40
C ALA A 276 -11.65 31.38 -19.64
N LYS A 277 -11.20 32.61 -19.94
CA LYS A 277 -9.79 32.95 -20.12
C LYS A 277 -8.95 32.64 -18.88
N ALA A 278 -9.44 33.01 -17.70
CA ALA A 278 -8.79 32.71 -16.43
C ALA A 278 -8.76 31.20 -16.13
N LEU A 279 -9.88 30.50 -16.34
CA LEU A 279 -9.97 29.04 -16.14
C LEU A 279 -9.00 28.28 -17.06
N LEU A 280 -8.90 28.68 -18.33
CA LEU A 280 -7.91 28.14 -19.29
C LEU A 280 -6.47 28.41 -18.83
N ALA A 281 -6.17 29.63 -18.38
CA ALA A 281 -4.84 30.01 -17.94
C ALA A 281 -4.39 29.26 -16.67
N LEU A 282 -5.27 29.10 -15.68
CA LEU A 282 -5.00 28.35 -14.45
C LEU A 282 -4.85 26.84 -14.71
N ALA A 283 -5.69 26.26 -15.58
CA ALA A 283 -5.55 24.86 -16.00
C ALA A 283 -4.16 24.62 -16.64
N ASN A 284 -3.74 25.50 -17.55
CA ASN A 284 -2.40 25.47 -18.15
C ASN A 284 -1.27 25.93 -17.21
N HIS A 285 -1.56 26.55 -16.06
CA HIS A 285 -0.55 26.87 -15.05
C HIS A 285 -0.19 25.63 -14.23
N GLY A 286 -1.20 25.00 -13.65
CA GLY A 286 -1.06 23.85 -12.77
C GLY A 286 -2.29 23.55 -11.91
N GLY A 287 -3.45 24.14 -12.25
CA GLY A 287 -4.59 24.29 -11.35
C GLY A 287 -4.54 25.62 -10.61
N GLY A 288 -5.49 25.84 -9.70
CA GLY A 288 -5.56 27.05 -8.89
C GLY A 288 -6.98 27.41 -8.44
N PHE A 289 -7.18 28.67 -8.09
CA PHE A 289 -8.44 29.23 -7.61
C PHE A 289 -8.83 30.51 -8.36
N VAL A 290 -10.11 30.73 -8.59
CA VAL A 290 -10.68 32.04 -8.95
C VAL A 290 -11.56 32.51 -7.81
N LEU A 291 -11.27 33.68 -7.25
CA LEU A 291 -12.06 34.35 -6.22
C LEU A 291 -12.97 35.39 -6.90
N LEU A 292 -14.29 35.25 -6.75
CA LEU A 292 -15.28 36.13 -7.38
C LEU A 292 -15.89 37.14 -6.41
N GLY A 293 -16.19 38.32 -6.93
CA GLY A 293 -16.75 39.42 -6.15
C GLY A 293 -15.74 40.24 -5.36
N LEU A 294 -14.46 40.20 -5.74
CA LEU A 294 -13.36 40.96 -5.15
C LEU A 294 -12.70 41.86 -6.22
N THR A 295 -12.11 42.97 -5.83
CA THR A 295 -11.37 43.88 -6.72
C THR A 295 -10.09 44.35 -6.04
N GLU A 296 -9.01 44.49 -6.81
CA GLU A 296 -7.78 45.13 -6.34
C GLU A 296 -7.95 46.65 -6.33
N THR A 297 -7.32 47.31 -5.35
CA THR A 297 -7.22 48.77 -5.20
C THR A 297 -5.86 49.12 -4.58
N ASP A 298 -5.50 50.41 -4.55
CA ASP A 298 -4.23 50.90 -4.00
C ASP A 298 -4.01 50.54 -2.50
N THR A 299 -5.06 50.14 -1.78
CA THR A 299 -5.00 49.71 -0.37
C THR A 299 -5.12 48.18 -0.19
N GLY A 300 -5.10 47.40 -1.28
CA GLY A 300 -5.24 45.95 -1.29
C GLY A 300 -6.53 45.47 -1.95
N ILE A 301 -6.83 44.17 -1.80
CA ILE A 301 -7.99 43.53 -2.41
C ILE A 301 -9.21 43.63 -1.48
N VAL A 302 -10.31 44.17 -2.01
CA VAL A 302 -11.54 44.50 -1.27
C VAL A 302 -12.79 43.94 -1.97
N PRO A 303 -13.95 43.82 -1.30
CA PRO A 303 -15.21 43.43 -1.94
C PRO A 303 -15.58 44.33 -3.13
N ALA A 304 -15.86 43.73 -4.28
CA ALA A 304 -16.19 44.46 -5.49
C ALA A 304 -17.61 45.09 -5.41
N PRO A 305 -17.80 46.31 -5.95
CA PRO A 305 -19.12 46.93 -6.05
C PRO A 305 -20.04 46.14 -6.99
N ASN A 306 -21.34 46.39 -6.90
CA ASN A 306 -22.39 45.76 -7.71
C ASN A 306 -22.53 44.24 -7.52
N ARG A 307 -22.57 43.79 -6.25
CA ARG A 307 -22.90 42.40 -5.89
C ARG A 307 -24.31 42.03 -6.42
N PRO A 308 -24.47 40.92 -7.17
CA PRO A 308 -25.78 40.44 -7.61
C PRO A 308 -26.71 40.09 -6.45
N PRO A 309 -28.04 40.16 -6.64
CA PRO A 309 -29.02 39.92 -5.57
C PRO A 309 -29.08 38.47 -5.11
N THR A 310 -28.73 37.50 -5.97
CA THR A 310 -28.54 36.09 -5.63
C THR A 310 -27.25 35.56 -6.23
N LEU A 311 -26.82 34.36 -5.84
CA LEU A 311 -25.58 33.73 -6.31
C LEU A 311 -25.80 32.50 -7.22
N ASP A 312 -27.03 32.25 -7.66
CA ASP A 312 -27.41 31.03 -8.41
C ASP A 312 -26.68 30.93 -9.77
N ALA A 313 -26.42 32.10 -10.39
CA ALA A 313 -25.57 32.29 -11.57
C ALA A 313 -24.12 31.74 -11.41
N TYR A 314 -23.65 31.57 -10.18
CA TYR A 314 -22.32 31.07 -9.83
C TYR A 314 -22.34 29.60 -9.35
N SER A 315 -23.39 28.85 -9.72
CA SER A 315 -23.47 27.41 -9.49
C SER A 315 -22.35 26.62 -10.21
N GLN A 316 -22.06 25.42 -9.69
CA GLN A 316 -21.07 24.52 -10.29
C GLN A 316 -21.41 24.17 -11.74
N ASP A 317 -22.69 24.03 -12.08
CA ASP A 317 -23.12 23.68 -13.43
C ASP A 317 -23.01 24.86 -14.40
N ALA A 318 -23.26 26.09 -13.95
CA ALA A 318 -23.02 27.30 -14.75
C ALA A 318 -21.53 27.45 -15.12
N VAL A 319 -20.63 27.27 -14.15
CA VAL A 319 -19.18 27.35 -14.38
C VAL A 319 -18.69 26.22 -15.29
N ASN A 320 -19.14 24.97 -15.07
CA ASN A 320 -18.74 23.85 -15.94
C ASN A 320 -19.37 23.94 -17.34
N GLY A 321 -20.56 24.53 -17.49
CA GLY A 321 -21.13 24.88 -18.80
C GLY A 321 -20.28 25.88 -19.58
N ILE A 322 -19.65 26.85 -18.89
CA ILE A 322 -18.66 27.75 -19.49
C ILE A 322 -17.42 26.97 -19.94
N VAL A 323 -16.86 26.09 -19.10
CA VAL A 323 -15.70 25.26 -19.48
C VAL A 323 -16.00 24.35 -20.66
N GLN A 324 -17.12 23.62 -20.66
CA GLN A 324 -17.55 22.74 -21.75
C GLN A 324 -17.76 23.48 -23.09
N SER A 325 -18.09 24.78 -23.01
CA SER A 325 -18.28 25.66 -24.16
C SER A 325 -16.98 26.27 -24.69
N PHE A 326 -15.96 26.49 -23.85
CA PHE A 326 -14.75 27.24 -24.19
C PHE A 326 -13.44 26.44 -24.12
N ALA A 327 -13.37 25.26 -23.50
CA ALA A 327 -12.15 24.49 -23.33
C ALA A 327 -12.09 23.23 -24.21
N GLU A 328 -10.89 22.93 -24.71
CA GLU A 328 -10.57 21.73 -25.47
C GLU A 328 -9.20 21.18 -25.03
N PRO A 329 -9.12 19.97 -24.42
CA PRO A 329 -10.25 19.20 -23.89
C PRO A 329 -10.97 19.93 -22.73
N PRO A 330 -12.25 19.62 -22.47
CA PRO A 330 -12.95 20.14 -21.30
C PRO A 330 -12.43 19.51 -20.00
N PHE A 331 -12.64 20.20 -18.88
CA PHE A 331 -12.26 19.76 -17.54
C PHE A 331 -13.33 20.18 -16.52
N HIS A 332 -13.29 19.62 -15.30
CA HIS A 332 -14.31 19.87 -14.27
C HIS A 332 -13.79 20.78 -13.14
N CYS A 333 -14.44 21.93 -12.96
CA CYS A 333 -14.22 22.82 -11.82
C CYS A 333 -15.16 22.49 -10.66
N THR A 334 -14.68 22.66 -9.42
CA THR A 334 -15.55 22.69 -8.23
C THR A 334 -15.83 24.13 -7.84
N VAL A 335 -17.06 24.45 -7.43
CA VAL A 335 -17.42 25.80 -6.95
C VAL A 335 -17.97 25.72 -5.53
N GLN A 336 -17.47 26.58 -4.64
CA GLN A 336 -17.86 26.63 -3.24
C GLN A 336 -18.13 28.09 -2.84
N HIS A 337 -19.25 28.33 -2.18
CA HIS A 337 -19.61 29.66 -1.66
C HIS A 337 -19.10 29.78 -0.22
N VAL A 338 -18.21 30.74 0.04
CA VAL A 338 -17.48 30.86 1.31
C VAL A 338 -17.64 32.27 1.86
N ALA A 339 -17.88 32.40 3.16
CA ALA A 339 -17.97 33.69 3.83
C ALA A 339 -16.56 34.30 3.99
N GLY A 340 -16.39 35.55 3.54
CA GLY A 340 -15.20 36.35 3.81
C GLY A 340 -15.23 37.00 5.21
N PRO A 341 -14.18 37.74 5.61
CA PRO A 341 -14.08 38.42 6.91
C PRO A 341 -15.20 39.43 7.20
N SER A 342 -15.92 39.88 6.17
CA SER A 342 -17.07 40.79 6.24
C SER A 342 -18.43 40.07 6.28
N ASP A 343 -18.44 38.75 6.49
CA ASP A 343 -19.63 37.86 6.42
C ASP A 343 -20.35 37.86 5.06
N VAL A 344 -19.64 38.29 4.00
CA VAL A 344 -20.12 38.28 2.62
C VAL A 344 -19.75 36.93 1.98
N LEU A 345 -20.75 36.21 1.45
CA LEU A 345 -20.51 35.01 0.65
C LEU A 345 -19.90 35.36 -0.72
N HIS A 346 -18.72 34.80 -0.99
CA HIS A 346 -17.98 34.87 -2.25
C HIS A 346 -17.95 33.50 -2.94
N PRO A 347 -18.21 33.41 -4.25
CA PRO A 347 -17.95 32.18 -5.03
C PRO A 347 -16.44 31.97 -5.21
N ILE A 348 -15.95 30.79 -4.82
CA ILE A 348 -14.58 30.33 -5.06
C ILE A 348 -14.63 29.16 -6.03
N ILE A 349 -13.98 29.31 -7.19
CA ILE A 349 -13.89 28.27 -8.22
C ILE A 349 -12.51 27.61 -8.13
N ARG A 350 -12.46 26.32 -7.81
CA ARG A 350 -11.23 25.51 -7.85
C ARG A 350 -11.03 24.93 -9.25
N VAL A 351 -9.92 25.26 -9.88
CA VAL A 351 -9.50 24.79 -11.21
C VAL A 351 -8.57 23.59 -11.06
N PRO A 352 -8.83 22.45 -11.73
CA PRO A 352 -7.96 21.28 -11.69
C PRO A 352 -6.65 21.54 -12.46
N GLY A 353 -5.57 20.94 -11.97
CA GLY A 353 -4.26 20.90 -12.62
C GLY A 353 -3.96 19.56 -13.30
N GLY A 354 -2.68 19.35 -13.66
CA GLY A 354 -2.19 18.06 -14.14
C GLY A 354 -2.64 17.67 -15.56
N HIS A 355 -2.99 18.64 -16.41
CA HIS A 355 -3.50 18.37 -17.75
C HIS A 355 -2.43 17.80 -18.68
N ARG A 356 -2.73 16.66 -19.30
CA ARG A 356 -1.83 15.90 -20.18
C ARG A 356 -1.61 16.52 -21.56
N VAL A 357 -2.32 17.61 -21.87
CA VAL A 357 -2.18 18.43 -23.08
C VAL A 357 -2.43 19.89 -22.73
N PRO A 358 -1.86 20.86 -23.47
CA PRO A 358 -2.28 22.25 -23.39
C PRO A 358 -3.78 22.36 -23.66
N ILE A 359 -4.52 22.91 -22.70
CA ILE A 359 -5.93 23.22 -22.86
C ILE A 359 -6.04 24.46 -23.74
N ARG A 360 -6.68 24.33 -24.89
CA ARG A 360 -6.90 25.44 -25.83
C ARG A 360 -8.33 25.96 -25.73
N ALA A 361 -8.51 27.18 -26.20
CA ALA A 361 -9.82 27.77 -26.42
C ALA A 361 -10.53 27.06 -27.59
N LYS A 362 -11.66 26.41 -27.31
CA LYS A 362 -12.51 25.70 -28.27
C LYS A 362 -13.25 26.63 -29.24
N ARG A 363 -13.44 27.89 -28.85
CA ARG A 363 -14.13 28.93 -29.64
C ARG A 363 -13.64 30.33 -29.28
N THR A 364 -13.87 31.28 -30.18
CA THR A 364 -13.70 32.72 -29.93
C THR A 364 -14.83 33.24 -29.03
N GLY A 365 -14.53 34.18 -28.13
CA GLY A 365 -15.51 34.91 -27.31
C GLY A 365 -16.03 36.17 -28.01
N PRO A 366 -17.08 36.84 -27.48
CA PRO A 366 -17.56 38.10 -28.04
C PRO A 366 -16.45 39.18 -28.05
N GLY A 367 -16.59 40.14 -28.97
CA GLY A 367 -15.58 41.18 -29.20
C GLY A 367 -14.27 40.71 -29.86
N ASN A 368 -14.07 39.41 -30.12
CA ASN A 368 -12.88 38.81 -30.79
C ASN A 368 -11.51 39.03 -30.09
N ALA A 369 -11.48 39.79 -28.98
CA ALA A 369 -10.26 40.17 -28.25
C ALA A 369 -10.08 39.43 -26.91
N ILE A 370 -11.17 38.94 -26.29
CA ILE A 370 -11.10 38.34 -24.95
C ILE A 370 -10.51 36.92 -25.02
N VAL A 371 -11.19 36.01 -25.72
CA VAL A 371 -10.76 34.63 -25.98
C VAL A 371 -10.79 34.40 -27.49
N GLN A 372 -9.76 33.78 -28.05
CA GLN A 372 -9.62 33.50 -29.48
C GLN A 372 -9.58 31.98 -29.72
N MET A 373 -10.25 31.49 -30.75
CA MET A 373 -10.28 30.06 -31.09
C MET A 373 -8.87 29.48 -31.31
N HIS A 374 -8.66 28.29 -30.77
CA HIS A 374 -7.39 27.54 -30.69
C HIS A 374 -6.25 28.22 -29.92
N ALA A 375 -6.44 29.43 -29.37
CA ALA A 375 -5.44 30.05 -28.50
C ALA A 375 -5.26 29.26 -27.19
N VAL A 376 -4.02 29.16 -26.74
CA VAL A 376 -3.64 28.58 -25.44
C VAL A 376 -3.26 29.74 -24.54
N TYR A 377 -3.83 29.81 -23.33
CA TYR A 377 -3.55 30.87 -22.36
C TYR A 377 -2.71 30.31 -21.20
N ILE A 378 -1.79 31.11 -20.67
CA ILE A 378 -0.95 30.81 -19.51
C ILE A 378 -0.97 31.97 -18.52
N ARG A 379 -0.62 31.66 -17.26
CA ARG A 379 -0.40 32.65 -16.20
C ARG A 379 1.02 33.21 -16.28
N ARG A 380 1.17 34.54 -16.25
CA ARG A 380 2.44 35.27 -16.30
C ARG A 380 2.61 36.12 -15.04
N PRO A 381 3.86 36.36 -14.55
CA PRO A 381 4.12 37.24 -13.41
C PRO A 381 3.51 38.63 -13.59
N GLY A 382 2.94 39.19 -12.50
CA GLY A 382 1.96 40.28 -12.61
C GLY A 382 0.59 39.75 -13.04
N PRO A 383 0.09 38.66 -12.39
CA PRO A 383 -1.08 37.82 -12.69
C PRO A 383 -1.81 37.90 -14.05
N LYS A 384 -1.10 37.94 -15.18
CA LYS A 384 -1.73 38.06 -16.51
C LYS A 384 -2.04 36.72 -17.13
N SER A 385 -3.26 36.59 -17.66
CA SER A 385 -3.74 35.46 -18.45
C SER A 385 -3.58 35.77 -19.95
N GLU A 386 -2.44 35.39 -20.54
CA GLU A 386 -2.03 35.77 -21.91
C GLU A 386 -1.63 34.53 -22.73
N VAL A 387 -1.53 34.65 -24.06
CA VAL A 387 -0.97 33.56 -24.88
C VAL A 387 0.57 33.56 -24.78
N PRO A 388 1.25 32.40 -24.80
CA PRO A 388 2.72 32.34 -24.77
C PRO A 388 3.36 33.20 -25.86
N GLN A 389 4.30 34.06 -25.49
CA GLN A 389 5.00 34.99 -26.39
C GLN A 389 6.39 34.50 -26.80
N SER A 390 6.90 33.47 -26.11
CA SER A 390 8.27 32.97 -26.26
C SER A 390 8.33 31.44 -26.33
N GLY A 391 9.43 30.91 -26.86
CA GLY A 391 9.70 29.47 -26.86
C GLY A 391 9.74 28.88 -25.44
N GLN A 392 10.38 29.58 -24.49
CA GLN A 392 10.46 29.15 -23.09
C GLN A 392 9.07 28.97 -22.45
N GLU A 393 8.14 29.91 -22.68
CA GLU A 393 6.77 29.81 -22.15
C GLU A 393 5.99 28.61 -22.76
N TRP A 394 6.31 28.22 -24.00
CA TRP A 394 5.81 26.99 -24.60
C TRP A 394 6.49 25.73 -24.04
N ASP A 395 7.82 25.74 -23.89
CA ASP A 395 8.61 24.63 -23.35
C ASP A 395 8.23 24.33 -21.90
N ASP A 396 8.00 25.36 -21.08
CA ASP A 396 7.54 25.24 -19.70
C ASP A 396 6.14 24.60 -19.64
N LEU A 397 5.24 24.95 -20.56
CA LEU A 397 3.89 24.39 -20.65
C LEU A 397 3.90 22.94 -21.15
N LEU A 398 4.59 22.69 -22.26
CA LEU A 398 4.74 21.36 -22.84
C LEU A 398 5.49 20.43 -21.89
N GLY A 399 6.47 20.93 -21.14
CA GLY A 399 7.17 20.22 -20.08
C GLY A 399 6.26 19.81 -18.93
N ARG A 400 5.34 20.68 -18.49
CA ARG A 400 4.30 20.34 -17.49
C ARG A 400 3.31 19.29 -18.02
N CYS A 401 2.82 19.44 -19.25
CA CYS A 401 1.95 18.43 -19.87
C CYS A 401 2.67 17.09 -20.11
N LEU A 402 3.96 17.11 -20.45
CA LEU A 402 4.80 15.93 -20.61
C LEU A 402 5.12 15.26 -19.27
N ALA A 403 5.28 16.02 -18.19
CA ALA A 403 5.37 15.47 -16.84
C ALA A 403 4.05 14.79 -16.42
N ALA A 404 2.89 15.42 -16.67
CA ALA A 404 1.60 14.79 -16.41
C ALA A 404 1.34 13.54 -17.29
N ARG A 405 1.87 13.50 -18.51
CA ARG A 405 1.92 12.29 -19.35
C ARG A 405 2.96 11.27 -18.87
N ARG A 406 4.06 11.69 -18.26
CA ARG A 406 5.15 10.80 -17.83
C ARG A 406 4.66 9.82 -16.77
N ASP A 407 3.79 10.21 -15.86
CA ASP A 407 3.26 9.30 -14.85
C ASP A 407 2.33 8.24 -15.47
N GLU A 408 1.49 8.62 -16.45
CA GLU A 408 0.71 7.67 -17.26
C GLU A 408 1.61 6.78 -18.14
N LEU A 409 2.62 7.33 -18.79
CA LEU A 409 3.55 6.57 -19.63
C LEU A 409 4.42 5.64 -18.79
N LEU A 410 4.80 6.00 -17.56
CA LEU A 410 5.52 5.11 -16.64
C LEU A 410 4.60 4.07 -15.99
N ALA A 411 3.29 4.31 -15.90
CA ALA A 411 2.31 3.25 -15.62
C ALA A 411 2.21 2.31 -16.82
N ASN A 412 1.80 2.79 -17.99
CA ASN A 412 1.64 1.98 -19.20
C ASN A 412 2.92 1.23 -19.62
N ILE A 413 4.11 1.81 -19.42
CA ILE A 413 5.40 1.13 -19.67
C ILE A 413 5.71 0.12 -18.56
N ARG A 414 5.32 0.35 -17.29
CA ARG A 414 5.38 -0.69 -16.24
C ARG A 414 4.44 -1.84 -16.59
N ASP A 415 3.22 -1.55 -17.05
CA ASP A 415 2.23 -2.56 -17.38
C ASP A 415 2.68 -3.39 -18.60
N LEU A 416 3.25 -2.74 -19.63
CA LEU A 416 3.85 -3.42 -20.79
C LEU A 416 5.14 -4.19 -20.46
N LEU A 417 5.98 -3.71 -19.53
CA LEU A 417 7.22 -4.39 -19.12
C LEU A 417 7.02 -5.47 -18.05
N SER A 418 5.90 -5.45 -17.32
CA SER A 418 5.53 -6.47 -16.31
C SER A 418 4.41 -7.39 -16.78
N GLY A 419 3.90 -7.21 -18.00
CA GLY A 419 2.80 -8.00 -18.58
C GLY A 419 1.45 -7.77 -17.89
N ALA A 420 1.30 -6.72 -17.08
CA ALA A 420 0.12 -6.42 -16.27
C ALA A 420 -1.07 -5.85 -17.07
N VAL A 421 -1.26 -6.30 -18.32
CA VAL A 421 -2.56 -6.16 -18.99
C VAL A 421 -3.51 -7.18 -18.35
N ALA A 422 -4.18 -6.76 -17.29
CA ALA A 422 -5.34 -7.44 -16.73
C ALA A 422 -6.45 -7.48 -17.79
N ARG A 423 -6.40 -8.50 -18.65
CA ARG A 423 -7.19 -8.59 -19.87
C ARG A 423 -8.64 -8.92 -19.52
N PRO A 424 -9.63 -8.12 -19.97
CA PRO A 424 -11.03 -8.45 -19.78
C PRO A 424 -11.36 -9.85 -20.33
N VAL A 425 -12.19 -10.58 -19.58
CA VAL A 425 -12.31 -12.04 -19.61
C VAL A 425 -12.72 -12.61 -20.98
N ALA A 426 -12.09 -13.72 -21.35
CA ALA A 426 -12.68 -14.73 -22.23
C ALA A 426 -12.63 -16.10 -21.52
N ALA A 427 -13.78 -16.76 -21.39
CA ALA A 427 -13.95 -18.06 -20.73
C ALA A 427 -14.10 -19.19 -21.78
N PRO A 428 -14.14 -20.49 -21.43
CA PRO A 428 -13.97 -21.09 -20.10
C PRO A 428 -12.90 -22.22 -20.05
N ALA A 429 -12.02 -22.32 -21.05
CA ALA A 429 -11.28 -23.56 -21.32
C ALA A 429 -10.08 -23.86 -20.38
N GLU A 430 -9.32 -22.85 -19.96
CA GLU A 430 -8.07 -23.08 -19.19
C GLU A 430 -8.32 -23.39 -17.70
N ASP A 431 -9.41 -22.90 -17.14
CA ASP A 431 -9.67 -22.94 -15.69
C ASP A 431 -10.19 -24.28 -15.17
N ALA A 432 -10.52 -25.21 -16.07
CA ALA A 432 -11.01 -26.54 -15.70
C ALA A 432 -10.00 -27.32 -14.84
N ARG A 433 -8.69 -27.19 -15.11
CA ARG A 433 -7.63 -27.91 -14.38
C ARG A 433 -7.49 -27.41 -12.93
N LEU A 434 -7.41 -26.10 -12.71
CA LEU A 434 -7.35 -25.51 -11.37
C LEU A 434 -8.65 -25.79 -10.59
N THR A 435 -9.81 -25.75 -11.24
CA THR A 435 -11.11 -26.05 -10.62
C THR A 435 -11.22 -27.52 -10.19
N THR A 436 -10.91 -28.46 -11.08
CA THR A 436 -10.88 -29.90 -10.76
C THR A 436 -9.88 -30.22 -9.64
N TRP A 437 -8.76 -29.52 -9.58
CA TRP A 437 -7.78 -29.64 -8.51
C TRP A 437 -8.32 -29.12 -7.16
N VAL A 438 -9.01 -27.99 -7.14
CA VAL A 438 -9.73 -27.46 -5.96
C VAL A 438 -10.77 -28.47 -5.46
N ASP A 439 -11.63 -28.97 -6.35
CA ASP A 439 -12.69 -29.93 -6.00
C ASP A 439 -12.09 -31.23 -5.42
N THR A 440 -11.01 -31.72 -6.03
CA THR A 440 -10.24 -32.89 -5.56
C THR A 440 -9.61 -32.64 -4.17
N CYS A 441 -9.20 -31.41 -3.87
CA CYS A 441 -8.65 -31.05 -2.56
C CYS A 441 -9.75 -30.89 -1.50
N LEU A 442 -10.87 -30.25 -1.83
CA LEU A 442 -12.01 -30.08 -0.91
C LEU A 442 -12.65 -31.43 -0.57
N ALA A 443 -12.90 -32.29 -1.56
CA ALA A 443 -13.38 -33.66 -1.32
C ALA A 443 -12.42 -34.47 -0.44
N ARG A 444 -11.11 -34.29 -0.64
CA ARG A 444 -10.07 -34.93 0.18
C ARG A 444 -10.04 -34.39 1.62
N TRP A 445 -10.25 -33.09 1.82
CA TRP A 445 -10.38 -32.48 3.15
C TRP A 445 -11.63 -32.96 3.87
N HIS A 446 -12.81 -32.95 3.21
CA HIS A 446 -14.05 -33.50 3.77
C HIS A 446 -13.86 -34.94 4.26
N ALA A 447 -13.24 -35.81 3.45
CA ALA A 447 -12.92 -37.19 3.84
C ALA A 447 -11.89 -37.33 4.98
N LEU A 448 -11.15 -36.27 5.33
CA LEU A 448 -10.27 -36.23 6.52
C LEU A 448 -10.97 -35.72 7.79
N VAL A 449 -12.12 -35.04 7.65
CA VAL A 449 -12.86 -34.43 8.78
C VAL A 449 -14.26 -35.02 9.01
N ASP A 450 -14.72 -35.93 8.15
CA ASP A 450 -16.02 -36.60 8.23
C ASP A 450 -16.23 -37.35 9.55
N GLY A 451 -15.23 -38.12 10.00
CA GLY A 451 -15.24 -38.85 11.27
C GLY A 451 -15.03 -37.99 12.53
N LEU A 452 -15.09 -36.66 12.43
CA LEU A 452 -14.94 -35.73 13.57
C LEU A 452 -16.30 -35.21 14.05
N THR A 453 -16.39 -34.81 15.32
CA THR A 453 -17.64 -34.27 15.88
C THR A 453 -18.02 -32.95 15.19
N ALA A 454 -19.30 -32.64 15.09
CA ALA A 454 -19.78 -31.51 14.27
C ALA A 454 -19.10 -30.17 14.56
N ASN A 455 -18.77 -29.92 15.84
CA ASN A 455 -18.14 -28.68 16.33
C ASN A 455 -16.60 -28.77 16.46
N ASP A 456 -15.96 -29.86 15.99
CA ASP A 456 -14.51 -29.99 16.00
C ASP A 456 -13.86 -28.87 15.16
N PRO A 457 -12.91 -28.07 15.70
CA PRO A 457 -12.40 -26.90 14.97
C PRO A 457 -11.67 -27.27 13.67
N ARG A 458 -11.22 -28.52 13.49
CA ARG A 458 -10.63 -29.00 12.23
C ARG A 458 -11.64 -29.04 11.08
N ARG A 459 -12.94 -29.09 11.38
CA ARG A 459 -14.05 -28.92 10.41
C ARG A 459 -14.28 -27.45 10.03
N CYS A 460 -13.54 -26.52 10.65
CA CYS A 460 -13.71 -25.06 10.55
C CYS A 460 -15.19 -24.61 10.60
N PRO A 461 -15.97 -25.02 11.63
CA PRO A 461 -17.44 -24.93 11.64
C PRO A 461 -18.01 -23.50 11.74
N ARG A 462 -17.15 -22.47 11.81
CA ARG A 462 -17.51 -21.04 11.81
C ARG A 462 -17.24 -20.37 10.46
N GLY A 463 -16.57 -21.06 9.54
CA GLY A 463 -16.03 -20.48 8.31
C GLY A 463 -14.53 -20.74 8.16
N HIS A 464 -14.04 -20.61 6.93
CA HIS A 464 -12.65 -20.80 6.57
C HIS A 464 -12.32 -20.04 5.28
N HIS A 465 -11.03 -19.92 4.97
CA HIS A 465 -10.57 -19.52 3.65
C HIS A 465 -9.71 -20.61 3.02
N TRP A 466 -9.65 -20.62 1.69
CA TRP A 466 -8.68 -21.41 0.96
C TRP A 466 -8.05 -20.63 -0.19
N PHE A 467 -6.82 -20.99 -0.51
CA PHE A 467 -6.04 -20.48 -1.64
C PHE A 467 -5.61 -21.64 -2.54
N ALA A 468 -5.76 -21.48 -3.83
CA ALA A 468 -5.33 -22.44 -4.84
C ALA A 468 -4.64 -21.71 -5.99
N TYR A 469 -3.64 -22.33 -6.59
CA TYR A 469 -3.00 -21.76 -7.78
C TYR A 469 -2.46 -22.80 -8.75
N GLU A 470 -2.29 -22.36 -9.99
CA GLU A 470 -1.68 -23.09 -11.09
C GLU A 470 -0.56 -22.24 -11.70
N ILE A 471 0.64 -22.82 -11.76
CA ILE A 471 1.79 -22.26 -12.48
C ILE A 471 1.69 -22.74 -13.94
N ARG A 472 1.12 -21.91 -14.82
CA ARG A 472 0.96 -22.17 -16.26
C ARG A 472 2.26 -21.84 -17.00
N GLY A 473 3.12 -22.85 -17.17
CA GLY A 473 4.39 -22.77 -17.90
C GLY A 473 5.23 -24.04 -17.76
N ASP A 474 6.48 -24.01 -18.22
CA ASP A 474 7.41 -25.14 -18.14
C ASP A 474 7.92 -25.37 -16.70
N VAL A 475 7.16 -26.16 -15.93
CA VAL A 475 7.50 -26.54 -14.55
C VAL A 475 8.53 -27.68 -14.55
N ARG A 476 9.68 -27.47 -13.91
CA ARG A 476 10.70 -28.51 -13.77
C ARG A 476 10.23 -29.63 -12.84
N HIS A 477 9.95 -30.80 -13.41
CA HIS A 477 9.69 -32.01 -12.63
C HIS A 477 10.91 -32.42 -11.80
N LEU A 478 10.72 -32.57 -10.49
CA LEU A 478 11.74 -32.98 -9.52
C LEU A 478 11.34 -34.31 -8.84
N PRO A 479 12.30 -35.19 -8.49
CA PRO A 479 12.03 -36.35 -7.65
C PRO A 479 11.41 -35.94 -6.31
N ALA A 480 10.47 -36.72 -5.78
CA ALA A 480 9.68 -36.36 -4.60
C ALA A 480 10.47 -35.85 -3.37
N PRO A 481 11.67 -36.38 -3.01
CA PRO A 481 12.48 -35.82 -1.93
C PRO A 481 13.03 -34.42 -2.24
N GLU A 482 13.47 -34.18 -3.47
CA GLU A 482 13.97 -32.88 -3.93
C GLU A 482 12.82 -31.87 -4.08
N PHE A 483 11.65 -32.32 -4.53
CA PHE A 483 10.43 -31.52 -4.56
C PHE A 483 10.01 -31.06 -3.15
N LEU A 484 10.04 -31.94 -2.14
CA LEU A 484 9.74 -31.56 -0.74
C LEU A 484 10.75 -30.53 -0.19
N GLU A 485 12.03 -30.65 -0.54
CA GLU A 485 13.04 -29.63 -0.23
C GLU A 485 12.81 -28.30 -0.97
N THR A 486 12.32 -28.36 -2.21
CA THR A 486 11.91 -27.17 -2.97
C THR A 486 10.70 -26.48 -2.34
N LEU A 487 9.70 -27.22 -1.83
CA LEU A 487 8.61 -26.63 -1.03
C LEU A 487 9.15 -25.93 0.23
N ARG A 488 10.04 -26.59 0.99
CA ARG A 488 10.70 -26.03 2.19
C ARG A 488 11.46 -24.73 1.91
N ARG A 489 12.08 -24.58 0.74
CA ARG A 489 12.81 -23.37 0.30
C ARG A 489 11.89 -22.26 -0.24
N SER A 490 10.65 -22.62 -0.57
CA SER A 490 9.62 -21.72 -1.08
C SER A 490 8.75 -21.13 0.04
N THR A 491 8.61 -21.81 1.19
CA THR A 491 8.03 -21.20 2.39
C THR A 491 8.92 -20.06 2.91
N VAL A 492 8.37 -18.87 3.11
CA VAL A 492 9.04 -17.74 3.80
C VAL A 492 8.18 -17.28 4.96
N ARG A 493 8.81 -17.00 6.10
CA ARG A 493 8.13 -16.38 7.26
C ARG A 493 8.18 -14.87 7.15
N HIS A 494 7.09 -14.28 6.65
CA HIS A 494 6.80 -12.87 6.81
C HIS A 494 5.89 -12.66 8.04
N THR A 495 4.85 -13.50 8.18
CA THR A 495 4.07 -13.65 9.43
C THR A 495 4.55 -14.85 10.25
N GLY A 496 3.92 -15.05 11.43
CA GLY A 496 4.20 -16.19 12.31
C GLY A 496 3.72 -17.55 11.78
N TRP A 497 2.77 -17.56 10.83
CA TRP A 497 2.12 -18.79 10.33
C TRP A 497 1.96 -18.74 8.80
N SER A 498 3.09 -18.88 8.10
CA SER A 498 3.19 -18.86 6.64
C SER A 498 2.20 -19.80 5.94
N PRO A 499 1.72 -19.47 4.73
CA PRO A 499 1.03 -20.43 3.87
C PRO A 499 2.01 -21.51 3.37
N TRP A 500 1.49 -22.71 3.11
CA TRP A 500 2.28 -23.92 2.74
C TRP A 500 3.52 -24.13 3.62
N TRP A 501 3.38 -23.96 4.94
CA TRP A 501 4.45 -24.28 5.88
C TRP A 501 4.69 -25.80 5.89
N VAL A 502 5.94 -26.20 5.67
CA VAL A 502 6.39 -27.59 5.76
C VAL A 502 6.89 -27.92 7.17
N PRO A 503 6.13 -28.66 8.00
CA PRO A 503 6.62 -29.19 9.27
C PRO A 503 7.63 -30.33 9.08
N THR A 504 8.45 -30.53 10.10
CA THR A 504 9.42 -31.63 10.21
C THR A 504 9.16 -32.57 11.39
N ARG A 505 8.22 -32.24 12.28
CA ARG A 505 7.85 -33.10 13.43
C ARG A 505 7.09 -34.34 12.94
N PRO A 506 7.41 -35.55 13.41
CA PRO A 506 6.59 -36.75 13.21
C PRO A 506 5.11 -36.51 13.56
N GLY A 507 4.21 -37.26 12.95
CA GLY A 507 2.75 -37.11 13.09
C GLY A 507 2.14 -36.03 12.17
N ILE A 508 2.81 -34.89 12.00
CA ILE A 508 2.34 -33.77 11.17
C ILE A 508 3.19 -33.50 9.90
N ALA A 509 4.35 -34.13 9.74
CA ALA A 509 5.18 -34.00 8.54
C ALA A 509 4.41 -34.39 7.23
N PRO A 510 4.64 -33.71 6.09
CA PRO A 510 3.98 -34.06 4.83
C PRO A 510 4.41 -35.43 4.28
N TYR A 511 3.56 -36.00 3.45
CA TYR A 511 3.72 -37.34 2.86
C TYR A 511 3.23 -37.34 1.41
N MET A 512 3.66 -38.33 0.62
CA MET A 512 3.13 -38.51 -0.73
C MET A 512 1.75 -39.17 -0.67
N LYS A 513 0.77 -38.62 -1.39
CA LYS A 513 -0.57 -39.18 -1.55
C LYS A 513 -1.11 -38.85 -2.94
N ASP A 514 -1.36 -39.88 -3.75
CA ASP A 514 -1.91 -39.78 -5.11
C ASP A 514 -1.05 -38.89 -6.03
N GLY A 515 0.25 -39.17 -6.09
CA GLY A 515 1.22 -38.45 -6.92
C GLY A 515 1.69 -37.09 -6.37
N VAL A 516 0.97 -36.50 -5.41
CA VAL A 516 1.24 -35.16 -4.88
C VAL A 516 1.72 -35.19 -3.42
N VAL A 517 2.29 -34.08 -2.95
CA VAL A 517 2.61 -33.89 -1.52
C VAL A 517 1.34 -33.45 -0.80
N GLU A 518 0.99 -34.12 0.30
CA GLU A 518 -0.16 -33.82 1.15
C GLU A 518 0.29 -33.57 2.60
N CYS A 519 -0.28 -32.55 3.23
CA CYS A 519 -0.09 -32.21 4.64
C CYS A 519 -1.43 -31.91 5.30
N TRP A 520 -1.61 -32.41 6.52
CA TRP A 520 -2.84 -32.22 7.31
C TRP A 520 -2.44 -32.08 8.78
N LEU A 521 -2.47 -30.85 9.29
CA LEU A 521 -2.06 -30.57 10.67
C LEU A 521 -3.09 -31.08 11.69
N GLY A 522 -4.35 -31.28 11.28
CA GLY A 522 -5.40 -31.89 12.10
C GLY A 522 -5.14 -33.34 12.55
N ARG A 523 -4.01 -33.95 12.18
CA ARG A 523 -3.48 -35.21 12.76
C ARG A 523 -2.85 -35.04 14.15
N ASP A 524 -2.60 -33.81 14.59
CA ASP A 524 -1.94 -33.53 15.87
C ASP A 524 -2.86 -33.82 17.07
N ALA A 525 -2.79 -35.04 17.61
CA ALA A 525 -3.55 -35.43 18.81
C ALA A 525 -3.03 -34.77 20.11
N ASP A 526 -1.78 -34.26 20.11
CA ASP A 526 -1.15 -33.65 21.30
C ASP A 526 -1.56 -32.18 21.49
N ARG A 527 -2.23 -31.58 20.50
CA ARG A 527 -2.76 -30.22 20.55
C ARG A 527 -4.28 -30.25 20.50
N GLY A 528 -4.94 -29.48 21.35
CA GLY A 528 -6.30 -29.03 21.08
C GLY A 528 -6.27 -28.19 19.81
N THR A 529 -6.64 -28.78 18.68
CA THR A 529 -6.41 -28.19 17.36
C THR A 529 -7.32 -27.01 17.10
N ASP A 530 -6.73 -25.82 17.13
CA ASP A 530 -7.32 -24.56 16.65
C ASP A 530 -7.55 -24.59 15.13
N ALA A 531 -8.71 -24.09 14.68
CA ALA A 531 -9.08 -23.99 13.27
C ALA A 531 -8.07 -23.15 12.45
N ALA A 532 -7.52 -22.08 13.03
CA ALA A 532 -6.52 -21.22 12.39
C ALA A 532 -5.15 -21.90 12.18
N HIS A 533 -4.89 -22.99 12.92
CA HIS A 533 -3.64 -23.75 12.87
C HIS A 533 -3.84 -25.19 12.38
N ALA A 534 -5.06 -25.55 11.93
CA ALA A 534 -5.43 -26.87 11.46
C ALA A 534 -5.21 -27.05 9.93
N ASP A 535 -4.20 -26.38 9.35
CA ASP A 535 -3.97 -26.33 7.90
C ASP A 535 -4.12 -27.70 7.20
N PHE A 536 -4.89 -27.70 6.12
CA PHE A 536 -4.83 -28.71 5.08
C PHE A 536 -4.17 -28.12 3.85
N TRP A 537 -3.14 -28.77 3.31
CA TRP A 537 -2.57 -28.34 2.04
C TRP A 537 -2.08 -29.51 1.18
N ARG A 538 -2.15 -29.32 -0.14
CA ARG A 538 -1.59 -30.23 -1.15
C ARG A 538 -0.80 -29.42 -2.18
N VAL A 539 0.30 -29.99 -2.69
CA VAL A 539 1.05 -29.41 -3.81
C VAL A 539 1.48 -30.51 -4.77
N SER A 540 1.12 -30.35 -6.04
CA SER A 540 1.51 -31.22 -7.15
C SER A 540 2.89 -30.83 -7.70
N PRO A 541 3.74 -31.81 -8.06
CA PRO A 541 4.95 -31.58 -8.87
C PRO A 541 4.69 -30.89 -10.23
N GLU A 542 3.44 -30.81 -10.67
CA GLU A 542 3.01 -30.15 -11.92
C GLU A 542 2.63 -28.67 -11.75
N GLY A 543 2.99 -28.03 -10.63
CA GLY A 543 2.76 -26.59 -10.40
C GLY A 543 1.37 -26.21 -9.89
N LEU A 544 0.55 -27.17 -9.45
CA LEU A 544 -0.74 -26.94 -8.80
C LEU A 544 -0.59 -26.95 -7.27
N ALA A 545 -1.16 -25.98 -6.56
CA ALA A 545 -1.15 -25.89 -5.10
C ALA A 545 -2.54 -25.62 -4.53
N PHE A 546 -2.79 -26.07 -3.29
CA PHE A 546 -4.01 -25.82 -2.52
C PHE A 546 -3.68 -25.70 -1.03
N LEU A 547 -4.30 -24.76 -0.31
CA LEU A 547 -4.22 -24.55 1.13
C LEU A 547 -5.59 -24.14 1.66
N LEU A 548 -6.09 -24.79 2.71
CA LEU A 548 -7.30 -24.44 3.46
C LEU A 548 -6.94 -24.21 4.93
N ARG A 549 -7.49 -23.14 5.52
CA ARG A 549 -7.24 -22.71 6.91
C ARG A 549 -8.46 -22.00 7.51
N GLY A 550 -8.76 -22.24 8.78
CA GLY A 550 -9.75 -21.43 9.52
C GLY A 550 -9.29 -19.99 9.75
N TYR A 551 -10.17 -19.15 10.27
CA TYR A 551 -9.87 -17.75 10.56
C TYR A 551 -9.08 -17.57 11.86
N ASP A 552 -8.01 -16.76 11.84
CA ASP A 552 -7.19 -16.43 13.02
C ASP A 552 -8.02 -15.74 14.13
N GLU A 553 -9.08 -15.03 13.75
CA GLU A 553 -10.07 -14.37 14.61
C GLU A 553 -11.11 -15.33 15.25
N ASP A 554 -11.19 -16.58 14.81
CA ASP A 554 -12.08 -17.61 15.40
C ASP A 554 -11.36 -18.55 16.39
N GLY A 555 -10.04 -18.40 16.53
CA GLY A 555 -9.18 -19.25 17.33
C GLY A 555 -9.38 -19.12 18.86
N PRO A 556 -8.72 -19.97 19.67
CA PRO A 556 -8.97 -20.08 21.11
C PRO A 556 -8.70 -18.79 21.90
N ASN A 557 -7.84 -17.92 21.39
CA ASN A 557 -7.46 -16.67 22.05
C ASN A 557 -8.31 -15.46 21.58
N ALA A 558 -9.38 -15.69 20.80
CA ALA A 558 -10.25 -14.61 20.32
C ALA A 558 -10.95 -13.86 21.47
N GLU A 559 -11.54 -14.61 22.41
CA GLU A 559 -12.26 -14.06 23.56
C GLU A 559 -11.32 -13.25 24.47
N GLU A 560 -10.09 -13.74 24.71
CA GLU A 560 -9.05 -13.02 25.47
C GLU A 560 -8.67 -11.66 24.85
N ARG A 561 -8.79 -11.54 23.51
CA ARG A 561 -8.48 -10.31 22.77
C ARG A 561 -9.67 -9.33 22.75
N GLY A 562 -10.86 -9.79 23.10
CA GLY A 562 -12.13 -9.05 23.06
C GLY A 562 -12.99 -9.31 21.82
N PHE A 563 -12.77 -10.43 21.12
CA PHE A 563 -13.50 -10.80 19.90
C PHE A 563 -14.39 -12.02 20.12
N THR A 564 -15.56 -12.04 19.49
CA THR A 564 -16.47 -13.19 19.50
C THR A 564 -16.21 -14.06 18.25
N PRO A 565 -15.82 -15.34 18.40
CA PRO A 565 -15.64 -16.25 17.26
C PRO A 565 -16.90 -16.37 16.39
N GLY A 566 -16.73 -16.35 15.07
CA GLY A 566 -17.85 -16.39 14.11
C GLY A 566 -18.63 -15.08 13.98
N LYS A 567 -18.13 -13.97 14.58
CA LYS A 567 -18.75 -12.65 14.49
C LYS A 567 -17.83 -11.53 13.98
N VAL A 568 -16.52 -11.76 13.96
CA VAL A 568 -15.52 -10.78 13.51
C VAL A 568 -14.90 -11.23 12.19
N PHE A 569 -14.51 -10.28 11.34
CA PHE A 569 -13.62 -10.48 10.19
C PHE A 569 -12.57 -9.37 10.16
N ASP A 570 -11.29 -9.71 10.03
CA ASP A 570 -10.22 -8.72 10.12
C ASP A 570 -9.93 -7.98 8.81
N ILE A 571 -9.71 -6.67 8.87
CA ILE A 571 -9.35 -5.84 7.71
C ILE A 571 -7.89 -6.01 7.24
N THR A 572 -7.00 -6.58 8.05
CA THR A 572 -5.55 -6.66 7.77
C THR A 572 -5.11 -8.06 7.33
N LEU A 573 -5.68 -9.12 7.92
CA LEU A 573 -5.28 -10.50 7.67
C LEU A 573 -5.47 -10.94 6.21
N PRO A 574 -6.60 -10.67 5.50
CA PRO A 574 -6.73 -11.05 4.08
C PRO A 574 -5.62 -10.44 3.21
N VAL A 575 -5.27 -9.18 3.46
CA VAL A 575 -4.15 -8.48 2.78
C VAL A 575 -2.82 -9.21 3.01
N TRP A 576 -2.50 -9.56 4.26
CA TRP A 576 -1.27 -10.29 4.59
C TRP A 576 -1.29 -11.73 4.02
N ARG A 577 -2.41 -12.43 4.13
CA ARG A 577 -2.55 -13.85 3.76
C ARG A 577 -2.48 -14.05 2.24
N VAL A 578 -3.18 -13.23 1.44
CA VAL A 578 -3.06 -13.25 -0.02
C VAL A 578 -1.67 -12.78 -0.47
N GLY A 579 -1.11 -11.75 0.18
CA GLY A 579 0.25 -11.28 -0.07
C GLY A 579 1.33 -12.35 0.16
N GLU A 580 1.27 -13.08 1.29
CA GLU A 580 2.18 -14.22 1.55
C GLU A 580 1.95 -15.37 0.56
N ALA A 581 0.71 -15.63 0.16
CA ALA A 581 0.38 -16.73 -0.75
C ALA A 581 0.91 -16.50 -2.17
N LEU A 582 0.75 -15.28 -2.70
CA LEU A 582 1.30 -14.87 -4.00
C LEU A 582 2.84 -14.90 -3.99
N LEU A 583 3.47 -14.35 -2.94
CA LEU A 583 4.94 -14.38 -2.78
C LEU A 583 5.48 -15.82 -2.63
N ASN A 584 4.71 -16.74 -2.02
CA ASN A 584 5.07 -18.16 -1.98
C ASN A 584 4.97 -18.81 -3.38
N ALA A 585 3.92 -18.51 -4.14
CA ALA A 585 3.73 -19.03 -5.49
C ALA A 585 4.82 -18.56 -6.47
N GLU A 586 5.16 -17.26 -6.45
CA GLU A 586 6.28 -16.68 -7.20
C GLU A 586 7.59 -17.42 -6.91
N ARG A 587 7.85 -17.66 -5.63
CA ARG A 587 9.08 -18.32 -5.16
C ARG A 587 9.11 -19.80 -5.48
N LEU A 588 7.96 -20.49 -5.45
CA LEU A 588 7.85 -21.88 -5.87
C LEU A 588 8.08 -22.02 -7.37
N ALA A 589 7.42 -21.20 -8.19
CA ALA A 589 7.64 -21.15 -9.63
C ALA A 589 9.11 -20.89 -9.97
N SER A 590 9.73 -19.90 -9.32
CA SER A 590 11.16 -19.60 -9.45
C SER A 590 12.07 -20.79 -9.11
N ASN A 591 11.80 -21.50 -7.99
CA ASN A 591 12.58 -22.68 -7.59
C ASN A 591 12.35 -23.89 -8.52
N LEU A 592 11.19 -23.97 -9.19
CA LEU A 592 10.87 -24.96 -10.22
C LEU A 592 11.28 -24.50 -11.63
N GLY A 593 12.06 -23.43 -11.77
CA GLY A 593 12.54 -22.92 -13.07
C GLY A 593 11.50 -22.16 -13.91
N ALA A 594 10.25 -22.13 -13.47
CA ALA A 594 9.10 -21.52 -14.14
C ALA A 594 8.97 -20.00 -13.85
N GLY A 595 10.09 -19.26 -13.83
CA GLY A 595 10.13 -17.84 -13.44
C GLY A 595 9.37 -16.90 -14.40
N GLU A 596 9.26 -17.27 -15.67
CA GLU A 596 8.52 -16.53 -16.70
C GLU A 596 7.11 -17.12 -16.97
N ALA A 597 6.63 -18.02 -16.11
CA ALA A 597 5.30 -18.62 -16.24
C ALA A 597 4.18 -17.63 -15.87
N VAL A 598 2.95 -17.96 -16.22
CA VAL A 598 1.75 -17.26 -15.74
C VAL A 598 1.23 -17.97 -14.50
N LEU A 599 0.93 -17.20 -13.45
CA LEU A 599 0.27 -17.68 -12.24
C LEU A 599 -1.23 -17.39 -12.34
N ALA A 600 -2.06 -18.44 -12.39
CA ALA A 600 -3.49 -18.34 -12.14
C ALA A 600 -3.72 -18.63 -10.65
N PHE A 601 -4.29 -17.67 -9.91
CA PHE A 601 -4.43 -17.73 -8.46
C PHE A 601 -5.89 -17.44 -8.05
N ARG A 602 -6.49 -18.35 -7.29
CA ARG A 602 -7.85 -18.28 -6.77
C ARG A 602 -7.83 -18.30 -5.25
N ALA A 603 -8.59 -17.40 -4.63
CA ALA A 603 -8.93 -17.45 -3.22
C ALA A 603 -10.43 -17.63 -3.05
N ARG A 604 -10.86 -18.27 -1.97
CA ARG A 604 -12.26 -18.31 -1.55
C ARG A 604 -12.36 -18.13 -0.04
N TYR A 605 -13.38 -17.39 0.37
CA TYR A 605 -13.72 -17.13 1.77
C TYR A 605 -15.15 -17.63 1.99
N GLU A 606 -15.38 -18.37 3.08
CA GLU A 606 -16.68 -18.96 3.44
C GLU A 606 -17.01 -18.73 4.92
N GLY A 607 -18.29 -18.83 5.30
CA GLY A 607 -18.75 -18.53 6.66
C GLY A 607 -18.67 -17.04 6.99
N LEU A 608 -18.89 -16.17 6.00
CA LEU A 608 -18.85 -14.71 6.15
C LEU A 608 -20.17 -14.11 6.67
N SER A 609 -21.31 -14.80 6.51
CA SER A 609 -22.61 -14.17 6.72
C SER A 609 -22.84 -13.81 8.19
N GLY A 610 -23.16 -12.54 8.44
CA GLY A 610 -23.31 -11.98 9.78
C GLY A 610 -21.99 -11.77 10.53
N ARG A 611 -20.83 -11.69 9.87
CA ARG A 611 -19.58 -11.16 10.45
C ARG A 611 -19.48 -9.64 10.26
N GLU A 612 -18.88 -8.97 11.23
CA GLU A 612 -18.57 -7.54 11.22
C GLU A 612 -17.07 -7.28 10.98
N LEU A 613 -16.72 -6.27 10.18
CA LEU A 613 -15.32 -5.85 10.01
C LEU A 613 -14.74 -5.29 11.30
N SER A 614 -13.51 -5.70 11.63
CA SER A 614 -12.77 -5.18 12.78
C SER A 614 -11.27 -5.05 12.50
N VAL A 615 -10.51 -4.60 13.51
CA VAL A 615 -9.05 -4.57 13.48
C VAL A 615 -8.49 -5.36 14.66
N LEU A 616 -7.88 -6.51 14.35
CA LEU A 616 -7.23 -7.40 15.31
C LEU A 616 -5.94 -6.83 15.92
N ALA A 617 -5.40 -5.78 15.29
CA ALA A 617 -4.33 -4.93 15.80
C ALA A 617 -4.92 -3.62 16.37
N ARG A 618 -4.60 -3.30 17.62
CA ARG A 618 -5.09 -2.07 18.29
C ARG A 618 -4.31 -0.80 17.86
N ASP A 619 -3.75 -0.79 16.64
CA ASP A 619 -3.07 0.38 16.04
C ASP A 619 -4.01 1.28 15.21
N ARG A 620 -5.28 0.88 15.04
CA ARG A 620 -6.32 1.61 14.30
C ARG A 620 -7.66 1.62 15.03
N LEU A 621 -8.49 2.59 14.64
CA LEU A 621 -9.93 2.61 14.92
C LEU A 621 -10.67 2.40 13.59
N LEU A 622 -11.54 1.40 13.51
CA LEU A 622 -12.62 1.37 12.55
C LEU A 622 -13.84 2.05 13.18
N PHE A 623 -14.48 2.94 12.44
CA PHE A 623 -15.73 3.59 12.80
C PHE A 623 -16.82 3.06 11.86
N ASP A 624 -17.37 1.88 12.20
CA ASP A 624 -18.68 1.32 11.78
C ASP A 624 -18.69 -0.21 11.96
N GLY A 625 -19.81 -0.77 12.40
CA GLY A 625 -20.07 -2.22 12.41
C GLY A 625 -20.49 -2.75 11.04
N ARG A 626 -19.59 -2.68 10.05
CA ARG A 626 -19.86 -3.10 8.65
C ARG A 626 -20.03 -4.61 8.58
N THR A 627 -21.21 -5.09 8.18
CA THR A 627 -21.62 -6.50 8.24
C THR A 627 -21.67 -7.14 6.85
N SER A 628 -21.14 -8.36 6.70
CA SER A 628 -21.35 -9.16 5.47
C SER A 628 -22.70 -9.87 5.50
N HIS A 629 -23.48 -9.72 4.45
CA HIS A 629 -24.77 -10.41 4.29
C HIS A 629 -24.62 -11.72 3.51
N GLU A 630 -23.72 -11.74 2.53
CA GLU A 630 -23.32 -12.94 1.80
C GLU A 630 -22.42 -13.85 2.66
N ASP A 631 -22.49 -15.16 2.41
CA ASP A 631 -21.70 -16.15 3.16
C ASP A 631 -20.35 -16.49 2.52
N SER A 632 -20.21 -16.32 1.21
CA SER A 632 -18.96 -16.66 0.53
C SER A 632 -18.65 -15.78 -0.66
N VAL A 633 -17.35 -15.62 -0.94
CA VAL A 633 -16.85 -14.97 -2.16
C VAL A 633 -15.68 -15.76 -2.71
N THR A 634 -15.61 -15.85 -4.04
CA THR A 634 -14.45 -16.36 -4.77
C THR A 634 -13.77 -15.19 -5.46
N LEU A 635 -12.44 -15.13 -5.36
CA LEU A 635 -11.59 -14.05 -5.86
C LEU A 635 -10.55 -14.68 -6.80
N ASP A 636 -10.38 -14.11 -7.99
CA ASP A 636 -9.54 -14.66 -9.04
C ASP A 636 -8.57 -13.62 -9.60
N THR A 637 -7.34 -14.02 -9.89
CA THR A 637 -6.35 -13.20 -10.59
C THR A 637 -5.43 -14.05 -11.45
N ILE A 638 -4.96 -13.50 -12.57
CA ILE A 638 -4.02 -14.14 -13.49
C ILE A 638 -2.90 -13.14 -13.78
N VAL A 639 -1.67 -13.46 -13.37
CA VAL A 639 -0.53 -12.55 -13.42
C VAL A 639 0.76 -13.26 -13.84
N PRO A 640 1.69 -12.64 -14.57
CA PRO A 640 3.03 -13.19 -14.77
C PRO A 640 3.77 -13.39 -13.45
N VAL A 641 4.44 -14.54 -13.26
CA VAL A 641 5.20 -14.88 -12.04
C VAL A 641 6.21 -13.77 -11.70
N SER A 642 6.96 -13.29 -12.70
CA SER A 642 7.95 -12.22 -12.57
C SER A 642 7.37 -10.83 -12.22
N SER A 643 6.04 -10.65 -12.26
CA SER A 643 5.36 -9.40 -11.88
C SER A 643 4.93 -9.34 -10.41
N VAL A 644 4.94 -10.47 -9.68
CA VAL A 644 4.33 -10.58 -8.35
C VAL A 644 5.04 -9.73 -7.28
N SER A 645 6.34 -9.90 -7.03
CA SER A 645 7.04 -9.04 -6.05
C SER A 645 7.15 -7.56 -6.45
N PRO A 646 7.31 -7.19 -7.74
CA PRO A 646 7.26 -5.79 -8.17
C PRO A 646 5.91 -5.11 -7.89
N ASN A 647 4.80 -5.73 -8.32
CA ASN A 647 3.46 -5.12 -8.38
C ASN A 647 2.51 -5.64 -7.29
N LEU A 648 3.03 -6.11 -6.15
CA LEU A 648 2.24 -6.85 -5.15
C LEU A 648 1.03 -6.06 -4.61
N VAL A 649 1.12 -4.72 -4.53
CA VAL A 649 0.00 -3.87 -4.07
C VAL A 649 -1.08 -3.82 -5.16
N GLU A 650 -0.65 -3.63 -6.39
CA GLU A 650 -1.46 -3.53 -7.60
C GLU A 650 -2.15 -4.86 -7.97
N VAL A 651 -1.64 -6.00 -7.51
CA VAL A 651 -2.31 -7.31 -7.62
C VAL A 651 -3.25 -7.57 -6.44
N VAL A 652 -2.81 -7.35 -5.19
CA VAL A 652 -3.57 -7.70 -3.98
C VAL A 652 -4.77 -6.76 -3.75
N HIS A 653 -4.64 -5.47 -4.04
CA HIS A 653 -5.71 -4.49 -3.82
C HIS A 653 -6.99 -4.81 -4.63
N PRO A 654 -6.98 -4.83 -5.98
CA PRO A 654 -8.19 -5.13 -6.76
C PRO A 654 -8.68 -6.56 -6.58
N MET A 655 -7.79 -7.53 -6.28
CA MET A 655 -8.23 -8.90 -5.99
C MET A 655 -9.10 -8.97 -4.72
N LEU A 656 -8.87 -8.10 -3.74
CA LEU A 656 -9.60 -8.10 -2.46
C LEU A 656 -10.83 -7.18 -2.45
N GLU A 657 -10.98 -6.24 -3.39
CA GLU A 657 -12.14 -5.34 -3.44
C GLU A 657 -13.51 -6.07 -3.40
N PRO A 658 -13.74 -7.19 -4.12
CA PRO A 658 -15.02 -7.90 -4.07
C PRO A 658 -15.35 -8.52 -2.70
N LEU A 659 -14.33 -8.91 -1.92
CA LEU A 659 -14.51 -9.44 -0.56
C LEU A 659 -14.96 -8.34 0.39
N TYR A 660 -14.31 -7.18 0.34
CA TYR A 660 -14.64 -6.07 1.22
C TYR A 660 -15.97 -5.40 0.86
N ALA A 661 -16.35 -5.39 -0.42
CA ALA A 661 -17.64 -4.90 -0.87
C ALA A 661 -18.85 -5.65 -0.25
N LEU A 662 -18.70 -6.90 0.19
CA LEU A 662 -19.76 -7.64 0.90
C LEU A 662 -20.17 -7.00 2.23
N PHE A 663 -19.23 -6.33 2.90
CA PHE A 663 -19.41 -5.74 4.22
C PHE A 663 -19.99 -4.32 4.09
N ASP A 664 -21.30 -4.22 3.84
CA ASP A 664 -22.03 -2.97 3.60
C ASP A 664 -21.32 -2.00 2.62
N PHE A 665 -20.88 -2.53 1.47
CA PHE A 665 -20.16 -1.81 0.41
C PHE A 665 -18.85 -1.12 0.85
N PHE A 666 -18.15 -1.67 1.85
CA PHE A 666 -16.90 -1.11 2.34
C PHE A 666 -15.80 -1.10 1.24
N GLN A 667 -15.31 0.10 0.91
CA GLN A 667 -14.25 0.29 -0.07
C GLN A 667 -12.87 0.09 0.56
N LEU A 668 -12.15 -0.96 0.15
CA LEU A 668 -10.80 -1.26 0.64
C LEU A 668 -9.81 -0.14 0.28
N PRO A 669 -9.23 0.61 1.25
CA PRO A 669 -8.33 1.72 0.92
C PRO A 669 -6.99 1.19 0.41
N SER A 670 -6.59 1.57 -0.81
CA SER A 670 -5.31 1.17 -1.41
C SER A 670 -4.09 1.55 -0.54
N GLY A 671 -4.17 2.67 0.19
CA GLY A 671 -3.15 3.08 1.16
C GLY A 671 -3.04 2.16 2.40
N LEU A 672 -4.13 1.47 2.79
CA LEU A 672 -4.08 0.42 3.81
C LEU A 672 -3.33 -0.79 3.25
N VAL A 673 -3.70 -1.25 2.05
CA VAL A 673 -3.04 -2.39 1.38
C VAL A 673 -1.54 -2.14 1.20
N GLN A 674 -1.16 -0.95 0.70
CA GLN A 674 0.23 -0.55 0.55
C GLN A 674 0.99 -0.52 1.88
N GLY A 675 0.39 0.04 2.93
CA GLY A 675 0.99 0.10 4.27
C GLY A 675 1.20 -1.28 4.88
N GLU A 676 0.23 -2.17 4.73
CA GLU A 676 0.25 -3.52 5.29
C GLU A 676 1.20 -4.46 4.54
N LEU A 677 1.22 -4.44 3.21
CA LEU A 677 2.23 -5.17 2.44
C LEU A 677 3.65 -4.61 2.67
N THR A 678 3.78 -3.33 3.01
CA THR A 678 5.07 -2.72 3.43
C THR A 678 5.50 -3.19 4.83
N LYS A 679 4.57 -3.33 5.80
CA LYS A 679 4.84 -3.99 7.10
C LYS A 679 5.32 -5.42 6.85
N LEU A 680 4.55 -6.22 6.10
CA LEU A 680 4.80 -7.62 5.74
C LEU A 680 6.21 -7.84 5.14
N ARG A 681 6.54 -7.14 4.04
CA ARG A 681 7.85 -7.26 3.37
C ARG A 681 9.03 -6.80 4.23
N SER A 682 8.77 -6.02 5.28
CA SER A 682 9.79 -5.55 6.23
C SER A 682 9.96 -6.45 7.47
N ASN A 683 9.22 -7.56 7.55
CA ASN A 683 9.18 -8.47 8.71
C ASN A 683 8.94 -7.72 10.05
N ARG A 684 8.09 -6.69 10.01
CA ARG A 684 7.58 -5.97 11.19
C ARG A 684 6.12 -6.33 11.39
N TYR A 685 5.93 -7.38 12.19
CA TYR A 685 4.66 -7.86 12.74
C TYR A 685 4.38 -7.21 14.09
#